data_AF-A0A6L7N9Q8-F1
#
_entry.id   AF-A0A6L7N9Q8-F1
#
_cell.length_a   1.000
_cell.length_b   1.000
_cell.length_c   1.000
_cell.angle_alpha   90.00
_cell.angle_beta   90.00
_cell.angle_gamma   90.00
#
_symmetry.space_group_name_H-M   'P 1'
#
loop_
_entity.id
_entity.type
_entity.pdbx_description
1 polymer ?
#
loop_
_entity_poly.entity_id
_entity_poly.type
_entity_poly.pdbx_seq_one_letter_code
_entity_poly.pdbx_strand_id
1 'polypeptide(L)'
;MLTYGFLRRRLELRVEVAGGRVIGRGRRTVAALLAGALIASAAAFGPVPARATDGVADHLPAATACTGAATKSAGFLDTLGLVAEPFINCLAHYGITAGTAPNIFTPNSPVTRWQMALFLVRAAPLAGVDLSPPLDQGFVDIGGLRPAAQDAINQLASLGITRGSSPTTFSPNSLVNRSQMALLLHRFLLQSAVGPGGVRAASVRPDDTTFSDIGGLSGNVNHAIRVLFEMGVTSGTSATTYSPSSIVTRAQMAIFIARMLAHTNARPAGVTMHAAADRVSSGDTLIVHLSVRDSNHRPVAHGYVDMFTTPLSRPLTSFDSDGLCVNNMEAVFGESVCRIDQLDQRLDDRGNLVAVLQPTDHMTLWAWTGSVGNTFVLGDVPTDMVRISVWKHAVAVDVLDDLPPTALAARMGEAIEVTVRLVDEDGSTVGDQGVRVQVSTTFEINGIRQQKVVRTHLTDDNGRVELSFLGRDPSSARVGDTVRMDLDVDAGFLDVLDRTTPGVVTHDAVESRDVWFTWSDAAPRTSTLRLAQTVPYHVLPASAPGPTNLIRALLTDQYGSPVPDASIDFTSDDPDGIGSTRVARLTDQRGIAVLRYLWGSSDAAAERITARLAGSDLAPASIRHFWVKPESNGASSSGAVIHVADTLRNQIVVGHPTPRVISYTGRDRFLLEGRSVTPAVFEEALDAGLYGRITYTGYSTDAQRVSTFDLTNSTSGTS
;
A
#
# COMPACT_ATOMS: atom_id res chain seq x y z
N MET A 1 43.77 -41.59 19.84
CA MET A 1 44.73 -42.71 19.88
C MET A 1 45.07 -43.05 18.45
N LEU A 2 46.37 -43.09 18.14
CA LEU A 2 47.03 -43.54 16.90
C LEU A 2 47.12 -42.57 15.69
N THR A 3 48.38 -42.51 15.25
CA THR A 3 49.15 -41.75 14.25
C THR A 3 49.08 -42.35 12.85
N TYR A 4 49.35 -41.57 11.80
CA TYR A 4 50.48 -41.69 10.84
C TYR A 4 50.28 -40.83 9.57
N GLY A 5 51.38 -40.28 9.03
CA GLY A 5 51.41 -39.30 7.92
C GLY A 5 51.87 -39.80 6.55
N PHE A 6 52.55 -38.90 5.81
CA PHE A 6 53.16 -38.99 4.45
C PHE A 6 52.22 -38.68 3.25
N LEU A 7 52.59 -38.05 2.12
CA LEU A 7 53.85 -37.50 1.54
C LEU A 7 53.48 -36.51 0.40
N ARG A 8 54.31 -35.50 0.12
CA ARG A 8 54.20 -34.56 -1.03
C ARG A 8 54.75 -35.15 -2.36
N ARG A 9 54.21 -34.70 -3.51
CA ARG A 9 54.95 -34.59 -4.78
C ARG A 9 54.68 -33.25 -5.48
N ARG A 10 55.74 -32.67 -6.05
CA ARG A 10 55.80 -31.48 -6.92
C ARG A 10 55.90 -31.95 -8.38
N LEU A 11 55.36 -31.16 -9.32
CA LEU A 11 55.86 -31.10 -10.71
C LEU A 11 55.62 -29.68 -11.29
N GLU A 12 56.61 -29.22 -12.05
CA GLU A 12 56.80 -27.88 -12.62
C GLU A 12 56.34 -27.76 -14.11
N LEU A 13 56.50 -26.55 -14.67
CA LEU A 13 56.65 -26.11 -16.09
C LEU A 13 55.47 -25.25 -16.60
N ARG A 14 55.62 -24.21 -17.44
CA ARG A 14 56.68 -23.26 -17.89
C ARG A 14 55.93 -22.29 -18.85
N VAL A 15 56.25 -20.99 -18.93
CA VAL A 15 55.77 -20.11 -20.02
C VAL A 15 56.94 -19.25 -20.53
N GLU A 16 57.18 -19.30 -21.84
CA GLU A 16 58.22 -18.54 -22.56
C GLU A 16 57.70 -17.18 -23.06
N VAL A 17 58.59 -16.20 -23.14
CA VAL A 17 58.40 -14.87 -23.73
C VAL A 17 59.46 -14.67 -24.82
N ALA A 18 59.05 -14.18 -25.99
CA ALA A 18 59.95 -13.76 -27.07
C ALA A 18 59.67 -12.30 -27.46
N GLY A 19 60.75 -11.51 -27.59
CA GLY A 19 60.72 -10.09 -27.94
C GLY A 19 61.12 -9.80 -29.39
N GLY A 20 60.97 -8.53 -29.79
CA GLY A 20 61.49 -7.99 -31.06
C GLY A 20 61.23 -6.48 -31.16
N ARG A 21 62.26 -5.71 -31.54
CA ARG A 21 62.36 -4.23 -31.50
C ARG A 21 62.99 -3.74 -32.80
N VAL A 22 62.37 -2.85 -33.61
CA VAL A 22 63.04 -1.83 -34.47
C VAL A 22 62.08 -0.67 -34.86
N ILE A 23 62.46 0.53 -34.41
CA ILE A 23 62.48 1.92 -34.95
C ILE A 23 61.70 2.32 -36.25
N GLY A 24 60.94 3.43 -36.16
CA GLY A 24 60.58 4.33 -37.27
C GLY A 24 59.78 5.57 -36.83
N ARG A 25 60.29 6.79 -37.08
CA ARG A 25 59.78 8.12 -36.65
C ARG A 25 58.48 8.56 -37.37
N GLY A 26 57.58 9.26 -36.67
CA GLY A 26 56.54 10.10 -37.32
C GLY A 26 55.42 10.65 -36.43
N ARG A 27 55.65 11.85 -35.88
CA ARG A 27 54.74 12.89 -35.35
C ARG A 27 53.24 12.58 -35.06
N ARG A 28 52.88 12.96 -33.81
CA ARG A 28 51.67 13.70 -33.37
C ARG A 28 50.32 13.02 -33.59
N THR A 29 49.77 12.45 -32.53
CA THR A 29 48.52 12.90 -31.87
C THR A 29 48.26 12.02 -30.64
N VAL A 30 47.70 12.63 -29.60
CA VAL A 30 47.60 12.08 -28.25
C VAL A 30 46.47 11.05 -28.16
N ALA A 31 46.86 9.86 -27.69
CA ALA A 31 46.13 8.81 -26.98
C ALA A 31 44.60 8.65 -27.20
N ALA A 32 44.27 7.54 -27.86
CA ALA A 32 43.01 6.84 -27.69
C ALA A 32 43.21 5.60 -26.79
N LEU A 33 42.22 5.38 -25.91
CA LEU A 33 41.54 4.10 -25.66
C LEU A 33 42.24 2.90 -24.97
N LEU A 34 41.49 2.38 -23.97
CA LEU A 34 41.15 0.97 -23.67
C LEU A 34 42.12 0.07 -22.88
N ALA A 35 41.53 -0.62 -21.87
CA ALA A 35 41.49 -2.08 -21.64
C ALA A 35 41.27 -2.32 -20.12
N GLY A 36 40.29 -3.10 -19.65
CA GLY A 36 40.12 -4.55 -19.85
C GLY A 36 41.03 -5.30 -18.85
N ALA A 37 40.70 -6.37 -18.13
CA ALA A 37 39.58 -7.29 -17.96
C ALA A 37 39.85 -7.99 -16.58
N LEU A 38 38.85 -8.31 -15.74
CA LEU A 38 38.15 -9.60 -15.62
C LEU A 38 39.03 -10.88 -15.48
N ILE A 39 38.69 -11.69 -14.45
CA ILE A 39 38.95 -13.15 -14.22
C ILE A 39 40.26 -13.46 -13.45
N ALA A 40 40.35 -14.26 -12.38
CA ALA A 40 39.44 -15.11 -11.58
C ALA A 40 40.13 -15.41 -10.21
N SER A 41 39.36 -15.73 -9.18
CA SER A 41 39.59 -16.95 -8.37
C SER A 41 38.44 -17.18 -7.39
N ALA A 42 37.95 -18.42 -7.45
CA ALA A 42 36.87 -18.98 -6.67
C ALA A 42 37.24 -19.18 -5.20
N ALA A 43 36.21 -19.03 -4.35
CA ALA A 43 35.97 -19.74 -3.10
C ALA A 43 37.16 -20.02 -2.17
N ALA A 44 37.42 -19.07 -1.27
CA ALA A 44 37.60 -19.42 0.13
C ALA A 44 36.34 -18.94 0.86
N PHE A 45 35.53 -19.86 1.38
CA PHE A 45 34.50 -19.53 2.38
C PHE A 45 35.22 -19.03 3.63
N GLY A 46 35.56 -17.74 3.66
CA GLY A 46 35.78 -17.00 4.89
C GLY A 46 34.45 -16.90 5.66
N PRO A 47 34.49 -16.64 6.98
CA PRO A 47 33.27 -16.47 7.76
C PRO A 47 32.35 -15.48 7.05
N VAL A 48 31.08 -15.86 6.93
CA VAL A 48 29.98 -15.00 6.45
C VAL A 48 30.21 -13.58 6.99
N PRO A 49 30.27 -12.53 6.16
CA PRO A 49 30.35 -11.19 6.71
C PRO A 49 29.15 -11.03 7.63
N ALA A 50 29.42 -10.67 8.89
CA ALA A 50 28.39 -10.23 9.81
C ALA A 50 27.51 -9.25 9.04
N ARG A 51 26.20 -9.52 9.08
CA ARG A 51 25.11 -8.67 8.61
C ARG A 51 25.57 -7.21 8.70
N ALA A 52 25.61 -6.49 7.57
CA ALA A 52 25.84 -5.05 7.61
C ALA A 52 24.79 -4.50 8.59
N THR A 53 25.24 -3.93 9.71
CA THR A 53 24.33 -3.24 10.63
C THR A 53 23.84 -2.03 9.87
N ASP A 54 22.53 -1.98 9.62
CA ASP A 54 21.93 -0.76 9.09
C ASP A 54 22.23 0.34 10.10
N GLY A 55 22.80 1.47 9.66
CA GLY A 55 23.14 2.60 10.54
C GLY A 55 21.89 3.36 11.02
N VAL A 56 20.84 2.61 11.37
CA VAL A 56 19.51 3.04 11.77
C VAL A 56 19.30 2.62 13.22
N ALA A 57 18.62 3.46 13.99
CA ALA A 57 18.31 3.20 15.38
C ALA A 57 17.19 2.15 15.50
N ASP A 58 17.42 1.06 16.25
CA ASP A 58 16.47 -0.07 16.35
C ASP A 58 15.31 0.16 17.32
N HIS A 59 15.38 1.20 18.15
CA HIS A 59 14.44 1.44 19.24
C HIS A 59 13.94 2.89 19.26
N LEU A 60 13.59 3.42 18.08
CA LEU A 60 12.94 4.72 17.97
C LEU A 60 11.63 4.75 18.77
N PRO A 61 11.32 5.87 19.45
CA PRO A 61 10.08 5.97 20.18
C PRO A 61 8.90 6.13 19.21
N ALA A 62 7.86 5.34 19.40
CA ALA A 62 6.59 5.44 18.66
C ALA A 62 5.72 6.62 19.12
N ALA A 63 6.29 7.62 19.80
CA ALA A 63 5.60 8.84 20.19
C ALA A 63 6.63 9.92 20.53
N THR A 64 6.31 11.19 20.23
CA THR A 64 7.15 12.33 20.60
C THR A 64 6.60 13.09 21.80
N ALA A 65 7.48 13.61 22.65
CA ALA A 65 7.11 14.58 23.68
C ALA A 65 6.80 15.97 23.08
N CYS A 66 7.20 16.21 21.83
CA CYS A 66 7.05 17.50 21.14
C CYS A 66 5.92 17.43 20.12
N THR A 67 4.68 17.47 20.60
CA THR A 67 3.45 17.44 19.79
C THR A 67 2.49 18.57 20.20
N GLY A 68 1.52 18.88 19.35
CA GLY A 68 0.44 19.83 19.64
C GLY A 68 0.95 21.19 20.13
N ALA A 69 0.54 21.60 21.33
CA ALA A 69 0.93 22.89 21.90
C ALA A 69 2.46 23.04 22.11
N ALA A 70 3.21 21.94 22.26
CA ALA A 70 4.65 21.97 22.47
C ALA A 70 5.46 22.29 21.20
N THR A 71 4.86 22.23 20.00
CA THR A 71 5.54 22.63 18.76
C THR A 71 5.29 24.10 18.40
N LYS A 72 4.35 24.76 19.09
CA LYS A 72 4.04 26.19 18.88
C LYS A 72 5.28 27.04 19.16
N SER A 73 5.45 28.10 18.37
CA SER A 73 6.59 29.01 18.51
C SER A 73 6.70 29.57 19.94
N ALA A 74 7.89 29.48 20.51
CA ALA A 74 8.22 30.07 21.81
C ALA A 74 8.67 31.54 21.71
N GLY A 75 8.65 32.13 20.50
CA GLY A 75 8.99 33.55 20.29
C GLY A 75 10.48 33.87 20.19
N PHE A 76 11.36 32.86 20.13
CA PHE A 76 12.79 33.09 19.90
C PHE A 76 13.05 33.43 18.43
N LEU A 77 13.55 34.64 18.17
CA LEU A 77 13.76 35.13 16.80
C LEU A 77 15.05 34.58 16.16
N ASP A 78 16.03 34.22 16.98
CA ASP A 78 17.32 33.68 16.56
C ASP A 78 17.30 32.17 16.33
N THR A 79 16.13 31.52 16.41
CA THR A 79 15.96 30.09 16.13
C THR A 79 15.16 29.81 14.87
N LEU A 80 14.59 30.83 14.24
CA LEU A 80 13.74 30.70 13.06
C LEU A 80 14.46 29.99 11.91
N GLY A 81 13.84 28.94 11.38
CA GLY A 81 14.37 28.16 10.25
C GLY A 81 15.47 27.16 10.63
N LEU A 82 15.79 27.01 11.92
CA LEU A 82 16.71 25.98 12.37
C LEU A 82 16.00 24.62 12.48
N VAL A 83 16.69 23.54 12.12
CA VAL A 83 16.22 22.17 12.39
C VAL A 83 15.94 21.94 13.89
N ALA A 84 16.66 22.66 14.76
CA ALA A 84 16.49 22.59 16.21
C ALA A 84 15.25 23.37 16.73
N GLU A 85 14.65 24.25 15.93
CA GLU A 85 13.55 25.13 16.33
C GLU A 85 12.38 24.41 17.01
N PRO A 86 11.78 23.33 16.44
CA PRO A 86 10.66 22.64 17.09
C PRO A 86 11.06 22.02 18.44
N PHE A 87 12.30 21.57 18.58
CA PHE A 87 12.80 21.01 19.85
C PHE A 87 13.06 22.11 20.89
N ILE A 88 13.53 23.28 20.46
CA ILE A 88 13.71 24.45 21.33
C ILE A 88 12.34 24.95 21.82
N ASN A 89 11.35 25.05 20.93
CA ASN A 89 9.97 25.41 21.26
C ASN A 89 9.39 24.44 22.29
N CYS A 90 9.60 23.14 22.08
CA CYS A 90 9.17 22.08 22.98
C CYS A 90 9.79 22.20 24.38
N LEU A 91 11.11 22.41 24.48
CA LEU A 91 11.76 22.64 25.77
C LEU A 91 11.24 23.91 26.46
N ALA A 92 10.93 24.95 25.70
CA ALA A 92 10.39 26.19 26.25
C ALA A 92 8.95 26.03 26.74
N HIS A 93 8.12 25.28 26.01
CA HIS A 93 6.76 24.90 26.41
C HIS A 93 6.77 24.20 27.77
N TYR A 94 7.71 23.27 27.96
CA TYR A 94 7.90 22.56 29.22
C TYR A 94 8.62 23.35 30.32
N GLY A 95 8.99 24.61 30.07
CA GLY A 95 9.72 25.44 31.03
C GLY A 95 11.16 24.98 31.30
N ILE A 96 11.70 24.07 30.49
CA ILE A 96 13.08 23.57 30.62
C ILE A 96 14.06 24.71 30.28
N THR A 97 13.74 25.52 29.27
CA THR A 97 14.52 26.70 28.86
C THR A 97 13.65 27.95 28.78
N ALA A 98 14.25 29.11 29.08
CA ALA A 98 13.64 30.43 28.91
C ALA A 98 14.43 31.33 27.93
N GLY A 99 15.41 30.75 27.21
CA GLY A 99 16.38 31.52 26.43
C GLY A 99 17.43 32.20 27.32
N THR A 100 18.18 33.13 26.75
CA THR A 100 19.21 33.92 27.44
C THR A 100 18.80 35.39 27.62
N ALA A 101 17.86 35.86 26.80
CA ALA A 101 17.22 37.16 26.92
C ALA A 101 15.81 37.08 26.29
N PRO A 102 14.94 38.10 26.46
CA PRO A 102 13.64 38.13 25.78
C PRO A 102 13.81 37.90 24.28
N ASN A 103 13.07 36.93 23.74
CA ASN A 103 13.08 36.53 22.32
C ASN A 103 14.43 36.04 21.76
N ILE A 104 15.42 35.75 22.62
CA ILE A 104 16.76 35.30 22.21
C ILE A 104 17.14 34.00 22.94
N PHE A 105 17.45 32.95 22.18
CA PHE A 105 17.81 31.62 22.69
C PHE A 105 19.32 31.36 22.72
N THR A 106 20.10 31.96 21.81
CA THR A 106 21.53 31.71 21.52
C THR A 106 21.86 30.26 21.11
N PRO A 107 21.33 29.74 19.98
CA PRO A 107 21.42 28.33 19.61
C PRO A 107 22.85 27.78 19.46
N ASN A 108 23.80 28.63 19.04
CA ASN A 108 25.19 28.23 18.79
C ASN A 108 26.09 28.32 20.04
N SER A 109 25.62 28.89 21.14
CA SER A 109 26.42 28.98 22.35
C SER A 109 26.66 27.59 22.97
N PRO A 110 27.86 27.32 23.47
CA PRO A 110 28.15 26.04 24.14
C PRO A 110 27.45 25.97 25.50
N VAL A 111 27.14 24.76 25.94
CA VAL A 111 26.47 24.52 27.23
C VAL A 111 27.50 24.19 28.31
N THR A 112 27.45 24.90 29.44
CA THR A 112 28.26 24.58 30.62
C THR A 112 27.63 23.44 31.44
N ARG A 113 28.43 22.77 32.27
CA ARG A 113 27.95 21.67 33.12
C ARG A 113 26.86 22.10 34.11
N TRP A 114 26.97 23.30 34.70
CA TRP A 114 25.92 23.80 35.60
C TRP A 114 24.62 24.14 34.85
N GLN A 115 24.72 24.64 33.61
CA GLN A 115 23.53 24.89 32.78
C GLN A 115 22.84 23.57 32.44
N MET A 116 23.62 22.53 32.09
CA MET A 116 23.08 21.20 31.83
C MET A 116 22.36 20.62 33.05
N ALA A 117 22.89 20.81 34.26
CA ALA A 117 22.22 20.39 35.49
C ALA A 117 20.84 21.07 35.65
N LEU A 118 20.74 22.37 35.38
CA LEU A 118 19.44 23.08 35.41
C LEU A 118 18.45 22.54 34.38
N PHE A 119 18.90 22.21 33.16
CA PHE A 119 18.01 21.65 32.15
C PHE A 119 17.49 20.27 32.56
N LEU A 120 18.35 19.39 33.07
CA LEU A 120 17.95 18.04 33.50
C LEU A 120 17.05 18.08 34.73
N VAL A 121 17.30 18.95 35.71
CA VAL A 121 16.44 19.03 36.90
C VAL A 121 15.03 19.52 36.55
N ARG A 122 14.90 20.39 35.54
CA ARG A 122 13.59 20.84 35.03
C ARG A 122 12.89 19.76 34.20
N ALA A 123 13.65 18.93 33.51
CA ALA A 123 13.13 17.79 32.75
C ALA A 123 12.68 16.63 33.65
N ALA A 124 13.30 16.45 34.83
CA ALA A 124 13.06 15.35 35.77
C ALA A 124 11.58 15.11 36.11
N PRO A 125 10.78 16.10 36.58
CA PRO A 125 9.39 15.86 36.94
C PRO A 125 8.53 15.41 35.74
N LEU A 126 8.82 15.93 34.54
CA LEU A 126 8.12 15.56 33.30
C LEU A 126 8.43 14.12 32.90
N ALA A 127 9.65 13.67 33.15
CA ALA A 127 10.12 12.32 32.87
C ALA A 127 9.74 11.29 33.97
N GLY A 128 9.01 11.72 35.01
CA GLY A 128 8.68 10.88 36.16
C GLY A 128 9.90 10.50 37.02
N VAL A 129 10.95 11.33 37.00
CA VAL A 129 12.11 11.18 37.89
C VAL A 129 11.81 11.90 39.21
N ASP A 130 11.84 11.17 40.31
CA ASP A 130 11.65 11.74 41.65
C ASP A 130 12.93 12.46 42.12
N LEU A 131 12.82 13.76 42.37
CA LEU A 131 13.92 14.58 42.83
C LEU A 131 13.94 14.59 44.35
N SER A 132 14.98 14.02 44.93
CA SER A 132 15.25 14.15 46.37
C SER A 132 15.50 15.62 46.76
N PRO A 133 15.34 15.97 48.05
CA PRO A 133 15.79 17.27 48.56
C PRO A 133 17.27 17.55 48.21
N PRO A 134 17.67 18.80 47.97
CA PRO A 134 19.03 19.16 47.55
C PRO A 134 20.03 19.05 48.71
N LEU A 135 20.36 17.82 49.12
CA LEU A 135 21.37 17.54 50.14
C LEU A 135 22.77 17.76 49.56
N ASP A 136 23.66 18.39 50.32
CA ASP A 136 25.05 18.61 49.91
C ASP A 136 25.74 17.28 49.55
N GLN A 137 26.24 17.18 48.33
CA GLN A 137 26.94 16.01 47.81
C GLN A 137 28.47 16.13 47.94
N GLY A 138 28.97 17.17 48.61
CA GLY A 138 30.40 17.35 48.92
C GLY A 138 31.22 18.03 47.82
N PHE A 139 30.57 18.69 46.86
CA PHE A 139 31.26 19.46 45.82
C PHE A 139 31.72 20.81 46.36
N VAL A 140 33.03 21.04 46.43
CA VAL A 140 33.59 22.26 47.03
C VAL A 140 33.60 23.47 46.08
N ASP A 141 33.36 23.26 44.78
CA ASP A 141 33.50 24.26 43.72
C ASP A 141 32.16 24.81 43.18
N ILE A 142 31.03 24.50 43.82
CA ILE A 142 29.70 24.99 43.41
C ILE A 142 29.21 26.20 44.21
N GLY A 143 29.86 26.57 45.32
CA GLY A 143 29.40 27.64 46.22
C GLY A 143 29.30 29.03 45.59
N GLY A 144 30.00 29.28 44.47
CA GLY A 144 29.90 30.53 43.70
C GLY A 144 28.72 30.58 42.72
N LEU A 145 27.94 29.51 42.59
CA LEU A 145 26.78 29.46 41.71
C LEU A 145 25.53 30.01 42.40
N ARG A 146 24.49 30.31 41.62
CA ARG A 146 23.16 30.63 42.17
C ARG A 146 22.60 29.41 42.92
N PRO A 147 21.81 29.60 44.01
CA PRO A 147 21.25 28.50 44.79
C PRO A 147 20.57 27.42 43.95
N ALA A 148 19.70 27.80 43.00
CA ALA A 148 19.03 26.85 42.11
C ALA A 148 19.98 25.96 41.27
N ALA A 149 21.17 26.46 40.91
CA ALA A 149 22.16 25.66 40.20
C ALA A 149 22.91 24.71 41.16
N GLN A 150 23.18 25.14 42.40
CA GLN A 150 23.73 24.26 43.43
C GLN A 150 22.77 23.13 43.76
N ASP A 151 21.48 23.46 43.97
CA ASP A 151 20.41 22.51 44.22
C ASP A 151 20.30 21.50 43.08
N ALA A 152 20.23 21.97 41.84
CA ALA A 152 20.17 21.09 40.67
C ALA A 152 21.34 20.12 40.59
N ILE A 153 22.56 20.59 40.87
CA ILE A 153 23.76 19.74 40.88
C ILE A 153 23.64 18.67 41.97
N ASN A 154 23.28 19.07 43.19
CA ASN A 154 23.16 18.18 44.34
C ASN A 154 22.06 17.13 44.15
N GLN A 155 20.89 17.53 43.64
CA GLN A 155 19.78 16.62 43.36
C GLN A 155 20.17 15.57 42.31
N LEU A 156 20.76 16.00 41.18
CA LEU A 156 21.18 15.06 40.13
C LEU A 156 22.33 14.16 40.57
N ALA A 157 23.20 14.64 41.46
CA ALA A 157 24.28 13.82 42.03
C ALA A 157 23.75 12.79 43.02
N SER A 158 22.73 13.11 43.83
CA SER A 158 22.07 12.15 44.72
C SER A 158 21.42 10.98 43.96
N LEU A 159 20.95 11.23 42.73
CA LEU A 159 20.40 10.23 41.82
C LEU A 159 21.48 9.52 40.97
N GLY A 160 22.75 9.87 41.15
CA GLY A 160 23.87 9.33 40.39
C GLY A 160 23.89 9.71 38.91
N ILE A 161 23.04 10.66 38.48
CA ILE A 161 22.95 11.16 37.10
C ILE A 161 24.25 11.90 36.74
N THR A 162 24.74 12.74 37.66
CA THR A 162 26.08 13.33 37.59
C THR A 162 26.95 12.83 38.74
N ARG A 163 28.28 12.84 38.53
CA ARG A 163 29.27 12.34 39.50
C ARG A 163 30.43 13.32 39.73
N GLY A 164 30.30 14.56 39.24
CA GLY A 164 31.41 15.51 39.19
C GLY A 164 32.52 15.11 38.21
N SER A 165 33.59 15.90 38.18
CA SER A 165 34.87 15.59 37.52
C SER A 165 35.84 14.87 38.46
N SER A 166 35.62 14.99 39.77
CA SER A 166 36.23 14.21 40.85
C SER A 166 35.19 13.98 41.96
N PRO A 167 35.48 13.16 42.98
CA PRO A 167 34.57 12.97 44.12
C PRO A 167 34.17 14.26 44.85
N THR A 168 34.99 15.31 44.81
CA THR A 168 34.75 16.58 45.52
C THR A 168 34.68 17.79 44.59
N THR A 169 34.78 17.60 43.28
CA THR A 169 34.80 18.69 42.29
C THR A 169 33.79 18.42 41.19
N PHE A 170 32.91 19.39 40.91
CA PHE A 170 31.90 19.29 39.86
C PHE A 170 32.37 19.86 38.51
N SER A 171 33.22 20.89 38.55
CA SER A 171 33.68 21.73 37.43
C SER A 171 32.54 22.43 36.71
N PRO A 172 31.78 23.33 37.36
CA PRO A 172 30.53 23.85 36.83
C PRO A 172 30.67 24.64 35.52
N ASN A 173 31.75 25.41 35.37
CA ASN A 173 31.99 26.27 34.22
C ASN A 173 32.61 25.54 33.01
N SER A 174 32.99 24.28 33.15
CA SER A 174 33.48 23.50 32.01
C SER A 174 32.36 23.22 31.01
N LEU A 175 32.72 23.18 29.73
CA LEU A 175 31.78 22.90 28.64
C LEU A 175 31.47 21.40 28.58
N VAL A 176 30.23 21.07 28.24
CA VAL A 176 29.79 19.68 28.04
C VAL A 176 30.15 19.23 26.64
N ASN A 177 30.93 18.16 26.53
CA ASN A 177 31.17 17.47 25.26
C ASN A 177 30.15 16.34 25.02
N ARG A 178 30.12 15.80 23.80
CA ARG A 178 29.14 14.79 23.38
C ARG A 178 29.22 13.47 24.17
N SER A 179 30.40 13.06 24.62
CA SER A 179 30.55 11.87 25.48
C SER A 179 29.99 12.09 26.89
N GLN A 180 30.20 13.28 27.47
CA GLN A 180 29.61 13.66 28.75
C GLN A 180 28.10 13.82 28.66
N MET A 181 27.59 14.39 27.56
CA MET A 181 26.16 14.45 27.29
C MET A 181 25.54 13.05 27.27
N ALA A 182 26.15 12.10 26.54
CA ALA A 182 25.67 10.72 26.49
C ALA A 182 25.59 10.08 27.89
N LEU A 183 26.62 10.24 28.73
CA LEU A 183 26.58 9.72 30.10
C LEU A 183 25.45 10.34 30.94
N LEU A 184 25.24 11.66 30.84
CA LEU A 184 24.19 12.35 31.60
C LEU A 184 22.80 11.85 31.19
N LEU A 185 22.51 11.80 29.89
CA LEU A 185 21.19 11.40 29.37
C LEU A 185 20.92 9.91 29.61
N HIS A 186 21.91 9.05 29.40
CA HIS A 186 21.75 7.61 29.65
C HIS A 186 21.43 7.35 31.12
N ARG A 187 22.16 7.97 32.05
CA ARG A 187 21.88 7.83 33.49
C ARG A 187 20.55 8.46 33.89
N PHE A 188 20.16 9.57 33.29
CA PHE A 188 18.85 10.17 33.49
C PHE A 188 17.74 9.20 33.07
N LEU A 189 17.85 8.57 31.90
CA LEU A 189 16.87 7.59 31.42
C LEU A 189 16.78 6.36 32.33
N LEU A 190 17.88 5.92 32.92
CA LEU A 190 17.86 4.85 33.93
C LEU A 190 17.06 5.21 35.19
N GLN A 191 16.89 6.50 35.50
CA GLN A 191 16.04 6.98 36.60
C GLN A 191 14.60 7.32 36.17
N SER A 192 14.34 7.40 34.87
CA SER A 192 13.05 7.85 34.33
C SER A 192 12.00 6.74 34.27
N ALA A 193 10.73 7.13 34.36
CA ALA A 193 9.63 6.24 34.06
C ALA A 193 9.40 6.19 32.55
N VAL A 194 9.42 4.99 31.97
CA VAL A 194 9.10 4.82 30.55
C VAL A 194 7.67 5.26 30.27
N GLY A 195 7.54 6.04 29.21
CA GLY A 195 6.25 6.51 28.73
C GLY A 195 5.77 5.77 27.48
N PRO A 196 4.58 6.14 26.99
CA PRO A 196 3.97 5.52 25.82
C PRO A 196 4.89 5.57 24.59
N GLY A 197 4.96 4.46 23.86
CA GLY A 197 5.84 4.32 22.68
C GLY A 197 7.34 4.34 22.97
N GLY A 198 7.75 4.44 24.25
CA GLY A 198 9.15 4.47 24.66
C GLY A 198 9.73 3.09 25.02
N VAL A 199 11.03 3.06 25.30
CA VAL A 199 11.78 1.86 25.69
C VAL A 199 12.61 2.14 26.95
N ARG A 200 12.78 1.14 27.82
CA ARG A 200 13.65 1.27 29.01
C ARG A 200 15.11 1.21 28.57
N ALA A 201 15.90 2.24 28.87
CA ALA A 201 17.33 2.26 28.53
C ALA A 201 18.11 1.03 29.04
N ALA A 202 17.74 0.49 30.21
CA ALA A 202 18.35 -0.71 30.77
C ALA A 202 18.09 -2.01 29.95
N SER A 203 17.07 -2.01 29.09
CA SER A 203 16.67 -3.16 28.27
C SER A 203 17.23 -3.10 26.85
N VAL A 204 17.82 -1.96 26.45
CA VAL A 204 18.41 -1.77 25.13
C VAL A 204 19.73 -2.50 25.05
N ARG A 205 19.87 -3.39 24.07
CA ARG A 205 21.12 -4.09 23.79
C ARG A 205 21.85 -3.35 22.67
N PRO A 206 23.00 -2.71 22.94
CA PRO A 206 23.80 -2.10 21.88
C PRO A 206 24.54 -3.19 21.10
N ASP A 207 24.07 -3.51 19.91
CA ASP A 207 24.75 -4.40 18.97
C ASP A 207 25.37 -3.65 17.78
N ASP A 208 25.00 -2.39 17.55
CA ASP A 208 25.60 -1.60 16.49
C ASP A 208 27.07 -1.21 16.77
N THR A 209 27.89 -1.31 15.74
CA THR A 209 29.31 -0.95 15.69
C THR A 209 29.61 0.23 14.76
N THR A 210 28.58 0.94 14.28
CA THR A 210 28.64 2.02 13.28
C THR A 210 29.72 3.09 13.56
N PHE A 211 29.94 3.49 14.82
CA PHE A 211 30.92 4.55 15.12
C PHE A 211 32.34 4.02 15.33
N SER A 212 33.24 4.44 14.44
CA SER A 212 34.66 4.08 14.46
C SER A 212 35.49 4.80 15.53
N ASP A 213 35.06 5.98 15.98
CA ASP A 213 35.81 6.88 16.85
C ASP A 213 35.49 6.75 18.35
N ILE A 214 34.70 5.75 18.75
CA ILE A 214 34.33 5.49 20.16
C ILE A 214 35.10 4.33 20.80
N GLY A 215 35.91 3.58 20.03
CA GLY A 215 36.63 2.40 20.50
C GLY A 215 37.66 2.66 21.60
N GLY A 216 38.22 3.89 21.66
CA GLY A 216 39.18 4.30 22.69
C GLY A 216 38.56 4.87 23.97
N LEU A 217 37.23 4.95 24.07
CA LEU A 217 36.53 5.48 25.24
C LEU A 217 36.38 4.42 26.33
N SER A 218 36.13 4.86 27.58
CA SER A 218 35.81 3.92 28.66
C SER A 218 34.54 3.14 28.36
N GLY A 219 34.47 1.88 28.83
CA GLY A 219 33.37 0.96 28.48
C GLY A 219 31.97 1.52 28.80
N ASN A 220 31.81 2.25 29.90
CA ASN A 220 30.56 2.91 30.25
C ASN A 220 30.16 4.06 29.31
N VAL A 221 31.11 4.81 28.77
CA VAL A 221 30.86 5.89 27.80
C VAL A 221 30.48 5.29 26.46
N ASN A 222 31.23 4.29 26.00
CA ASN A 222 30.95 3.58 24.76
C ASN A 222 29.55 2.95 24.81
N HIS A 223 29.22 2.25 25.90
CA HIS A 223 27.90 1.68 26.12
C HIS A 223 26.79 2.74 26.11
N ALA A 224 26.95 3.86 26.83
CA ALA A 224 25.96 4.93 26.84
C ALA A 224 25.72 5.55 25.45
N ILE A 225 26.80 5.75 24.66
CA ILE A 225 26.68 6.28 23.30
C ILE A 225 25.87 5.33 22.41
N ARG A 226 26.18 4.03 22.45
CA ARG A 226 25.48 3.04 21.62
C ARG A 226 24.03 2.87 22.03
N VAL A 227 23.73 2.76 23.33
CA VAL A 227 22.34 2.67 23.83
C VAL A 227 21.52 3.89 23.38
N LEU A 228 22.06 5.10 23.51
CA LEU A 228 21.36 6.30 23.07
C LEU A 228 21.24 6.41 21.56
N PHE A 229 22.15 5.78 20.80
CA PHE A 229 22.04 5.70 19.36
C PHE A 229 20.90 4.76 18.95
N GLU A 230 20.82 3.56 19.54
CA GLU A 230 19.70 2.63 19.30
C GLU A 230 18.35 3.23 19.65
N MET A 231 18.29 4.07 20.69
CA MET A 231 17.08 4.78 21.06
C MET A 231 16.78 5.98 20.14
N GLY A 232 17.68 6.32 19.22
CA GLY A 232 17.57 7.52 18.36
C GLY A 232 17.75 8.85 19.11
N VAL A 233 18.12 8.82 20.40
CA VAL A 233 18.40 10.02 21.20
C VAL A 233 19.61 10.77 20.66
N THR A 234 20.61 10.04 20.15
CA THR A 234 21.78 10.61 19.48
C THR A 234 21.95 10.09 18.07
N SER A 235 22.57 10.90 17.22
CA SER A 235 23.12 10.49 15.92
C SER A 235 24.62 10.80 15.87
N GLY A 236 25.32 10.25 14.88
CA GLY A 236 26.68 10.67 14.54
C GLY A 236 26.76 12.07 13.93
N THR A 237 27.96 12.62 13.82
CA THR A 237 28.27 13.79 12.97
C THR A 237 28.49 13.39 11.52
N SER A 238 28.73 12.09 11.27
CA SER A 238 28.67 11.43 9.98
C SER A 238 28.05 10.04 10.18
N ALA A 239 27.91 9.28 9.09
CA ALA A 239 27.45 7.90 9.16
C ALA A 239 28.35 6.99 10.03
N THR A 240 29.65 7.29 10.18
CA THR A 240 30.60 6.40 10.89
C THR A 240 31.38 7.09 12.01
N THR A 241 31.03 8.32 12.35
CA THR A 241 31.75 9.17 13.31
C THR A 241 30.77 9.80 14.31
N TYR A 242 31.02 9.60 15.60
CA TYR A 242 30.22 10.17 16.69
C TYR A 242 30.70 11.54 17.16
N SER A 243 32.01 11.79 17.08
CA SER A 243 32.72 12.97 17.59
C SER A 243 32.57 13.19 19.11
N PRO A 244 33.07 12.26 19.97
CA PRO A 244 32.83 12.27 21.42
C PRO A 244 33.41 13.48 22.16
N SER A 245 34.44 14.13 21.61
CA SER A 245 35.13 15.29 22.19
C SER A 245 34.51 16.63 21.78
N SER A 246 33.64 16.68 20.77
CA SER A 246 33.03 17.93 20.31
C SER A 246 32.11 18.52 21.38
N ILE A 247 32.17 19.84 21.51
CA ILE A 247 31.34 20.60 22.45
C ILE A 247 29.89 20.64 21.96
N VAL A 248 28.95 20.47 22.89
CA VAL A 248 27.52 20.51 22.61
C VAL A 248 27.01 21.96 22.65
N THR A 249 26.38 22.39 21.56
CA THR A 249 25.68 23.69 21.49
C THR A 249 24.31 23.61 22.14
N ARG A 250 23.72 24.77 22.49
CA ARG A 250 22.36 24.83 23.04
C ARG A 250 21.30 24.24 22.10
N ALA A 251 21.45 24.42 20.78
CA ALA A 251 20.58 23.80 19.79
C ALA A 251 20.67 22.27 19.81
N GLN A 252 21.88 21.72 19.85
CA GLN A 252 22.08 20.27 19.95
C GLN A 252 21.56 19.71 21.28
N MET A 253 21.78 20.43 22.38
CA MET A 253 21.23 20.08 23.70
C MET A 253 19.71 19.99 23.68
N ALA A 254 19.02 20.92 23.01
CA ALA A 254 17.57 20.88 22.89
C ALA A 254 17.08 19.63 22.16
N ILE A 255 17.72 19.27 21.04
CA ILE A 255 17.41 18.04 20.30
C ILE A 255 17.62 16.81 21.18
N PHE A 256 18.75 16.73 21.89
CA PHE A 256 19.07 15.63 22.79
C PHE A 256 18.03 15.43 23.89
N ILE A 257 17.69 16.49 24.61
CA ILE A 257 16.70 16.42 25.71
C ILE A 257 15.33 16.08 25.15
N ALA A 258 14.90 16.70 24.05
CA ALA A 258 13.59 16.42 23.48
C ALA A 258 13.44 14.97 23.02
N ARG A 259 14.46 14.41 22.35
CA ARG A 259 14.47 12.99 21.96
C ARG A 259 14.54 12.06 23.16
N MET A 260 15.33 12.40 24.18
CA MET A 260 15.33 11.68 25.46
C MET A 260 13.93 11.65 26.09
N LEU A 261 13.23 12.79 26.13
CA LEU A 261 11.88 12.91 26.71
C LEU A 261 10.83 12.07 25.96
N ALA A 262 11.02 11.81 24.67
CA ALA A 262 10.11 10.97 23.87
C ALA A 262 9.97 9.54 24.44
N HIS A 263 11.02 8.99 25.06
CA HIS A 263 10.96 7.67 25.73
C HIS A 263 10.36 7.71 27.15
N THR A 264 10.02 8.89 27.66
CA THR A 264 9.51 9.10 29.02
C THR A 264 8.03 9.50 28.99
N ASN A 265 7.45 9.70 30.18
CA ASN A 265 6.06 10.14 30.33
C ASN A 265 5.80 11.62 30.00
N ALA A 266 6.81 12.37 29.58
CA ALA A 266 6.69 13.79 29.26
C ALA A 266 5.74 14.00 28.07
N ARG A 267 4.59 14.64 28.31
CA ARG A 267 3.61 15.00 27.28
C ARG A 267 3.02 16.39 27.58
N PRO A 268 2.56 17.14 26.56
CA PRO A 268 1.87 18.41 26.76
C PRO A 268 0.62 18.24 27.64
N ALA A 269 0.16 19.33 28.24
CA ALA A 269 -1.14 19.35 28.93
C ALA A 269 -2.28 19.00 27.96
N GLY A 270 -3.30 18.29 28.45
CA GLY A 270 -4.42 17.78 27.65
C GLY A 270 -4.25 16.33 27.23
N VAL A 271 -5.00 15.93 26.21
CA VAL A 271 -4.92 14.60 25.59
C VAL A 271 -3.88 14.64 24.48
N THR A 272 -3.03 13.60 24.40
CA THR A 272 -2.15 13.37 23.27
C THR A 272 -2.23 11.94 22.80
N MET A 273 -2.25 11.75 21.49
CA MET A 273 -2.30 10.45 20.83
C MET A 273 -1.17 10.29 19.81
N HIS A 274 -0.70 9.05 19.68
CA HIS A 274 0.22 8.68 18.62
C HIS A 274 -0.05 7.24 18.20
N ALA A 275 -0.24 7.01 16.91
CA ALA A 275 -0.28 5.67 16.37
C ALA A 275 1.14 5.18 16.12
N ALA A 276 1.42 3.91 16.41
CA ALA A 276 2.73 3.31 16.15
C ALA A 276 3.10 3.32 14.67
N ALA A 277 2.09 3.39 13.79
CA ALA A 277 2.22 3.63 12.37
C ALA A 277 1.11 4.59 11.89
N ASP A 278 1.39 5.43 10.91
CA ASP A 278 0.42 6.27 10.20
C ASP A 278 -0.32 5.51 9.08
N ARG A 279 0.10 4.26 8.87
CA ARG A 279 -0.16 3.42 7.71
C ARG A 279 -0.21 1.97 8.18
N VAL A 280 -1.33 1.28 7.92
CA VAL A 280 -1.55 -0.12 8.36
C VAL A 280 -2.38 -0.88 7.33
N SER A 281 -2.15 -2.18 7.19
CA SER A 281 -2.96 -3.01 6.30
C SER A 281 -4.36 -3.29 6.90
N SER A 282 -5.33 -3.51 6.03
CA SER A 282 -6.71 -3.83 6.42
C SER A 282 -6.75 -5.12 7.23
N GLY A 283 -7.29 -5.05 8.44
CA GLY A 283 -7.39 -6.16 9.39
C GLY A 283 -6.15 -6.34 10.27
N ASP A 284 -5.03 -5.66 9.97
CA ASP A 284 -3.83 -5.73 10.78
C ASP A 284 -3.99 -4.96 12.09
N THR A 285 -3.19 -5.36 13.07
CA THR A 285 -3.20 -4.74 14.39
C THR A 285 -2.48 -3.38 14.37
N LEU A 286 -3.22 -2.32 14.68
CA LEU A 286 -2.69 -0.99 14.92
C LEU A 286 -2.62 -0.71 16.43
N ILE A 287 -1.43 -0.35 16.92
CA ILE A 287 -1.24 0.11 18.30
C ILE A 287 -1.31 1.63 18.32
N VAL A 288 -2.14 2.18 19.22
CA VAL A 288 -2.24 3.61 19.48
C VAL A 288 -1.93 3.89 20.94
N HIS A 289 -0.97 4.77 21.16
CA HIS A 289 -0.57 5.25 22.46
C HIS A 289 -1.29 6.55 22.78
N LEU A 290 -1.93 6.61 23.95
CA LEU A 290 -2.63 7.80 24.45
C LEU A 290 -2.08 8.19 25.82
N SER A 291 -2.00 9.50 26.05
CA SER A 291 -1.65 10.09 27.34
C SER A 291 -2.52 11.29 27.66
N VAL A 292 -2.80 11.48 28.94
CA VAL A 292 -3.48 12.67 29.44
C VAL A 292 -2.67 13.32 30.54
N ARG A 293 -2.46 14.63 30.42
CA ARG A 293 -1.74 15.45 31.42
C ARG A 293 -2.55 16.65 31.86
N ASP A 294 -2.40 17.04 33.11
CA ASP A 294 -2.97 18.29 33.62
C ASP A 294 -2.19 19.52 33.13
N SER A 295 -2.62 20.71 33.54
CA SER A 295 -1.95 21.98 33.18
C SER A 295 -0.51 22.11 33.69
N ASN A 296 -0.10 21.29 34.65
CA ASN A 296 1.25 21.22 35.19
C ASN A 296 2.04 20.04 34.63
N HIS A 297 1.54 19.41 33.56
CA HIS A 297 2.13 18.24 32.90
C HIS A 297 2.18 16.98 33.78
N ARG A 298 1.39 16.91 34.86
CA ARG A 298 1.28 15.73 35.71
C ARG A 298 0.30 14.71 35.11
N PRO A 299 0.51 13.41 35.35
CA PRO A 299 -0.40 12.38 34.85
C PRO A 299 -1.80 12.53 35.44
N VAL A 300 -2.83 12.48 34.59
CA VAL A 300 -4.22 12.34 35.04
C VAL A 300 -4.51 10.86 35.23
N ALA A 301 -4.27 10.36 36.44
CA ALA A 301 -4.46 8.94 36.75
C ALA A 301 -5.95 8.58 36.75
N HIS A 302 -6.27 7.42 36.16
CA HIS A 302 -7.59 6.80 36.22
C HIS A 302 -8.79 7.63 35.70
N GLY A 303 -8.52 8.68 34.92
CA GLY A 303 -9.55 9.40 34.16
C GLY A 303 -10.14 8.51 33.07
N TYR A 304 -11.38 8.79 32.69
CA TYR A 304 -12.05 8.14 31.57
C TYR A 304 -11.66 8.80 30.24
N VAL A 305 -11.57 7.98 29.20
CA VAL A 305 -11.27 8.40 27.84
C VAL A 305 -12.27 7.75 26.90
N ASP A 306 -13.02 8.59 26.19
CA ASP A 306 -13.84 8.17 25.07
C ASP A 306 -13.02 8.33 23.79
N MET A 307 -13.12 7.33 22.91
CA MET A 307 -12.37 7.24 21.67
C MET A 307 -13.30 6.75 20.56
N PHE A 308 -13.32 7.48 19.45
CA PHE A 308 -14.23 7.22 18.33
C PHE A 308 -13.55 7.50 16.99
N THR A 309 -14.11 6.96 15.91
CA THR A 309 -13.60 7.14 14.55
C THR A 309 -14.50 8.05 13.71
N THR A 310 -13.93 8.66 12.67
CA THR A 310 -14.65 9.39 11.61
C THR A 310 -14.01 9.05 10.25
N PRO A 311 -14.72 9.18 9.12
CA PRO A 311 -14.14 8.97 7.80
C PRO A 311 -12.96 9.89 7.50
N LEU A 312 -11.85 9.34 7.01
CA LEU A 312 -10.64 10.13 6.73
C LEU A 312 -10.85 11.23 5.67
N SER A 313 -11.75 11.02 4.71
CA SER A 313 -12.00 11.95 3.62
C SER A 313 -12.67 13.25 4.07
N ARG A 314 -13.46 13.22 5.15
CA ARG A 314 -14.25 14.36 5.64
C ARG A 314 -14.45 14.35 7.17
N PRO A 315 -13.38 14.30 7.97
CA PRO A 315 -13.49 14.07 9.42
C PRO A 315 -14.30 15.16 10.12
N LEU A 316 -14.15 16.42 9.70
CA LEU A 316 -14.86 17.56 10.28
C LEU A 316 -16.36 17.60 9.95
N THR A 317 -16.82 16.91 8.90
CA THR A 317 -18.26 16.86 8.57
C THR A 317 -19.07 15.97 9.52
N SER A 318 -18.37 15.26 10.41
CA SER A 318 -18.98 14.46 11.47
C SER A 318 -19.42 15.32 12.65
N PHE A 319 -19.05 16.62 12.68
CA PHE A 319 -19.49 17.60 13.67
C PHE A 319 -20.39 18.66 13.03
N ASP A 320 -21.37 19.16 13.77
CA ASP A 320 -22.20 20.28 13.33
C ASP A 320 -21.52 21.65 13.53
N SER A 321 -22.25 22.73 13.28
CA SER A 321 -21.73 24.10 13.44
C SER A 321 -21.39 24.48 14.88
N ASP A 322 -21.95 23.79 15.86
CA ASP A 322 -21.70 23.98 17.29
C ASP A 322 -20.61 23.03 17.80
N GLY A 323 -20.05 22.18 16.93
CA GLY A 323 -19.01 21.20 17.27
C GLY A 323 -19.56 19.92 17.91
N LEU A 324 -20.88 19.73 17.93
CA LEU A 324 -21.52 18.52 18.46
C LEU A 324 -21.45 17.39 17.44
N CYS A 325 -21.34 16.16 17.94
CA CYS A 325 -21.30 14.97 17.11
C CYS A 325 -22.64 14.69 16.45
N VAL A 326 -22.60 14.37 15.14
CA VAL A 326 -23.82 14.08 14.36
C VAL A 326 -23.88 12.65 13.83
N ASN A 327 -23.28 12.36 12.67
CA ASN A 327 -23.39 11.07 11.97
C ASN A 327 -22.02 10.57 11.50
N ASN A 328 -21.95 9.30 11.11
CA ASN A 328 -20.75 8.62 10.57
C ASN A 328 -19.60 8.55 11.59
N MET A 329 -19.91 8.15 12.83
CA MET A 329 -18.92 7.89 13.87
C MET A 329 -19.13 6.52 14.46
N GLU A 330 -18.04 5.87 14.85
CA GLU A 330 -18.07 4.58 15.52
C GLU A 330 -17.29 4.66 16.82
N ALA A 331 -17.88 4.14 17.89
CA ALA A 331 -17.21 4.01 19.18
C ALA A 331 -16.09 2.97 19.05
N VAL A 332 -14.91 3.30 19.56
CA VAL A 332 -13.80 2.36 19.63
C VAL A 332 -13.77 1.65 20.97
N PHE A 333 -14.13 2.39 22.02
CA PHE A 333 -14.36 1.86 23.36
C PHE A 333 -15.74 2.28 23.84
N GLY A 334 -16.31 1.53 24.78
CA GLY A 334 -17.65 1.80 25.31
C GLY A 334 -18.75 1.53 24.29
N GLU A 335 -19.97 1.96 24.64
CA GLU A 335 -21.14 1.86 23.76
C GLU A 335 -21.60 3.24 23.27
N SER A 336 -21.22 4.32 23.96
CA SER A 336 -21.63 5.67 23.60
C SER A 336 -20.51 6.42 22.88
N VAL A 337 -20.86 7.05 21.77
CA VAL A 337 -19.96 7.92 21.00
C VAL A 337 -20.07 9.34 21.52
N CYS A 338 -18.96 10.04 21.66
CA CYS A 338 -18.91 11.45 22.03
C CYS A 338 -19.48 11.76 23.41
N ARG A 339 -19.42 10.80 24.34
CA ARG A 339 -19.87 10.98 25.72
C ARG A 339 -18.99 10.17 26.64
N ILE A 340 -18.57 10.78 27.75
CA ILE A 340 -17.87 10.02 28.78
C ILE A 340 -18.89 9.23 29.60
N ASP A 341 -18.74 7.92 29.65
CA ASP A 341 -19.51 7.03 30.51
C ASP A 341 -18.61 6.07 31.32
N GLN A 342 -19.21 5.09 32.00
CA GLN A 342 -18.48 4.16 32.88
C GLN A 342 -17.87 2.96 32.15
N LEU A 343 -18.28 2.72 30.91
CA LEU A 343 -17.79 1.66 30.02
C LEU A 343 -16.56 2.11 29.21
N ASP A 344 -16.29 3.42 29.18
CA ASP A 344 -15.07 3.97 28.63
C ASP A 344 -13.81 3.47 29.33
N GLN A 345 -12.71 3.46 28.57
CA GLN A 345 -11.43 3.01 29.10
C GLN A 345 -10.87 4.00 30.11
N ARG A 346 -10.19 3.45 31.12
CA ARG A 346 -9.53 4.23 32.16
C ARG A 346 -8.04 4.26 31.96
N LEU A 347 -7.47 5.44 32.20
CA LEU A 347 -6.03 5.64 32.22
C LEU A 347 -5.36 4.87 33.37
N ASP A 348 -4.11 4.48 33.17
CA ASP A 348 -3.27 3.91 34.22
C ASP A 348 -2.82 4.98 35.26
N ASP A 349 -2.06 4.56 36.27
CA ASP A 349 -1.49 5.45 37.31
C ASP A 349 -0.58 6.54 36.72
N ARG A 350 -0.08 6.35 35.50
CA ARG A 350 0.79 7.28 34.77
C ARG A 350 0.01 8.11 33.75
N GLY A 351 -1.32 8.07 33.80
CA GLY A 351 -2.18 8.83 32.89
C GLY A 351 -2.02 8.40 31.44
N ASN A 352 -1.79 7.11 31.17
CA ASN A 352 -1.61 6.56 29.83
C ASN A 352 -2.64 5.46 29.53
N LEU A 353 -2.90 5.24 28.24
CA LEU A 353 -3.72 4.16 27.70
C LEU A 353 -3.06 3.63 26.42
N VAL A 354 -3.16 2.32 26.19
CA VAL A 354 -2.79 1.70 24.91
C VAL A 354 -4.04 1.11 24.30
N ALA A 355 -4.37 1.59 23.10
CA ALA A 355 -5.44 1.05 22.30
C ALA A 355 -4.88 0.11 21.23
N VAL A 356 -5.58 -0.99 21.01
CA VAL A 356 -5.24 -2.00 20.00
C VAL A 356 -6.43 -2.10 19.07
N LEU A 357 -6.22 -1.75 17.81
CA LEU A 357 -7.27 -1.60 16.80
C LEU A 357 -7.01 -2.52 15.62
N GLN A 358 -8.06 -2.88 14.89
CA GLN A 358 -7.96 -3.58 13.60
C GLN A 358 -8.73 -2.80 12.53
N PRO A 359 -8.14 -1.70 12.02
CA PRO A 359 -8.71 -0.93 10.91
C PRO A 359 -9.13 -1.80 9.73
N THR A 360 -10.33 -1.59 9.20
CA THR A 360 -10.75 -2.16 7.90
C THR A 360 -10.95 -1.11 6.82
N ASP A 361 -10.94 0.18 7.19
CA ASP A 361 -11.11 1.31 6.27
C ASP A 361 -10.38 2.56 6.81
N HIS A 362 -10.09 3.50 5.92
CA HIS A 362 -9.43 4.76 6.24
C HIS A 362 -10.21 5.57 7.28
N MET A 363 -9.55 5.95 8.36
CA MET A 363 -10.21 6.64 9.47
C MET A 363 -9.38 7.78 10.04
N THR A 364 -10.07 8.73 10.67
CA THR A 364 -9.48 9.60 11.68
C THR A 364 -9.95 9.12 13.05
N LEU A 365 -9.01 8.73 13.89
CA LEU A 365 -9.23 8.34 15.27
C LEU A 365 -9.17 9.57 16.16
N TRP A 366 -10.19 9.77 16.97
CA TRP A 366 -10.31 10.86 17.93
C TRP A 366 -10.31 10.30 19.34
N ALA A 367 -9.68 11.01 20.28
CA ALA A 367 -9.93 10.77 21.69
C ALA A 367 -10.06 12.06 22.47
N TRP A 368 -10.77 11.97 23.58
CA TRP A 368 -10.93 13.06 24.51
C TRP A 368 -11.16 12.54 25.93
N THR A 369 -11.10 13.44 26.91
CA THR A 369 -11.28 13.09 28.32
C THR A 369 -12.21 14.08 29.01
N GLY A 370 -12.94 13.58 30.01
CA GLY A 370 -13.91 14.37 30.77
C GLY A 370 -14.41 13.62 32.00
N SER A 371 -15.37 14.24 32.69
CA SER A 371 -16.11 13.57 33.77
C SER A 371 -17.25 12.75 33.18
N VAL A 372 -17.62 11.65 33.86
CA VAL A 372 -18.78 10.83 33.50
C VAL A 372 -20.03 11.70 33.37
N GLY A 373 -20.69 11.58 32.23
CA GLY A 373 -21.86 12.36 31.85
C GLY A 373 -21.57 13.54 30.91
N ASN A 374 -20.31 13.98 30.77
CA ASN A 374 -19.93 15.03 29.83
C ASN A 374 -20.09 14.58 28.38
N THR A 375 -20.39 15.53 27.50
CA THR A 375 -20.50 15.32 26.04
C THR A 375 -19.34 16.02 25.33
N PHE A 376 -18.83 15.41 24.26
CA PHE A 376 -17.80 15.98 23.42
C PHE A 376 -18.35 17.19 22.66
N VAL A 377 -17.61 18.29 22.70
CA VAL A 377 -17.84 19.45 21.85
C VAL A 377 -16.49 19.86 21.27
N LEU A 378 -16.37 19.81 19.94
CA LEU A 378 -15.11 20.09 19.26
C LEU A 378 -14.63 21.52 19.56
N GLY A 379 -13.47 21.63 20.20
CA GLY A 379 -12.86 22.91 20.57
C GLY A 379 -13.03 23.31 22.04
N ASP A 380 -13.98 22.71 22.76
CA ASP A 380 -14.26 23.04 24.17
C ASP A 380 -13.57 22.08 25.14
N VAL A 381 -13.27 20.86 24.70
CA VAL A 381 -12.65 19.81 25.52
C VAL A 381 -11.24 19.48 25.04
N PRO A 382 -10.34 19.06 25.95
CA PRO A 382 -9.05 18.52 25.55
C PRO A 382 -9.23 17.29 24.65
N THR A 383 -8.75 17.38 23.43
CA THR A 383 -8.89 16.34 22.40
C THR A 383 -7.63 16.27 21.55
N ASP A 384 -7.37 15.08 21.00
CA ASP A 384 -6.38 14.87 19.98
C ASP A 384 -6.92 13.90 18.91
N MET A 385 -6.30 13.92 17.73
CA MET A 385 -6.66 13.01 16.65
C MET A 385 -5.44 12.48 15.91
N VAL A 386 -5.56 11.26 15.40
CA VAL A 386 -4.59 10.66 14.49
C VAL A 386 -5.31 10.19 13.22
N ARG A 387 -4.72 10.49 12.07
CA ARG A 387 -5.22 10.03 10.77
C ARG A 387 -4.54 8.72 10.41
N ILE A 388 -5.34 7.72 10.06
CA ILE A 388 -4.89 6.38 9.72
C ILE A 388 -5.31 6.06 8.29
N SER A 389 -4.32 5.80 7.45
CA SER A 389 -4.55 5.26 6.11
C SER A 389 -4.49 3.74 6.17
N VAL A 390 -5.55 3.10 5.67
CA VAL A 390 -5.67 1.64 5.62
C VAL A 390 -5.58 1.19 4.17
N TRP A 391 -4.63 0.31 3.84
CA TRP A 391 -4.62 -0.31 2.51
C TRP A 391 -5.21 -1.71 2.57
N LYS A 392 -5.81 -2.14 1.48
CA LYS A 392 -6.07 -3.55 1.26
C LYS A 392 -4.83 -4.21 0.69
N HIS A 393 -4.59 -5.46 1.04
CA HIS A 393 -3.57 -6.25 0.36
C HIS A 393 -4.01 -6.50 -1.08
N ALA A 394 -3.10 -6.31 -2.03
CA ALA A 394 -3.30 -6.81 -3.38
C ALA A 394 -3.19 -8.34 -3.36
N VAL A 395 -4.12 -9.03 -4.00
CA VAL A 395 -4.14 -10.50 -4.09
C VAL A 395 -3.62 -10.96 -5.44
N ALA A 396 -3.74 -10.14 -6.49
CA ALA A 396 -3.23 -10.43 -7.82
C ALA A 396 -2.71 -9.16 -8.54
N VAL A 397 -2.07 -9.36 -9.70
CA VAL A 397 -1.79 -8.32 -10.68
C VAL A 397 -2.69 -8.46 -11.90
N ASP A 398 -3.21 -7.33 -12.38
CA ASP A 398 -3.90 -7.23 -13.67
C ASP A 398 -3.00 -6.49 -14.65
N VAL A 399 -2.98 -6.96 -15.90
CA VAL A 399 -2.14 -6.43 -16.98
C VAL A 399 -3.05 -6.01 -18.11
N LEU A 400 -3.09 -4.71 -18.37
CA LEU A 400 -3.88 -4.07 -19.42
C LEU A 400 -2.94 -3.58 -20.52
N ASP A 401 -3.40 -3.57 -21.76
CA ASP A 401 -2.70 -3.01 -22.89
C ASP A 401 -3.60 -2.07 -23.70
N ASP A 402 -3.01 -1.28 -24.58
CA ASP A 402 -3.70 -0.33 -25.45
C ASP A 402 -4.06 -0.90 -26.83
N LEU A 403 -3.89 -2.22 -27.07
CA LEU A 403 -4.30 -2.82 -28.33
C LEU A 403 -5.83 -2.87 -28.46
N PRO A 404 -6.35 -2.69 -29.68
CA PRO A 404 -7.75 -2.97 -29.96
C PRO A 404 -8.09 -4.43 -29.58
N PRO A 405 -9.24 -4.72 -28.95
CA PRO A 405 -9.63 -6.09 -28.55
C PRO A 405 -9.79 -7.10 -29.70
N THR A 406 -9.73 -6.63 -30.95
CA THR A 406 -9.78 -7.45 -32.17
C THR A 406 -8.43 -7.55 -32.87
N ALA A 407 -7.41 -6.83 -32.41
CA ALA A 407 -6.07 -6.93 -32.95
C ALA A 407 -5.46 -8.29 -32.59
N LEU A 408 -4.84 -8.93 -33.58
CA LEU A 408 -4.05 -10.15 -33.43
C LEU A 408 -2.55 -9.84 -33.41
N ALA A 409 -2.16 -8.66 -33.88
CA ALA A 409 -0.81 -8.12 -33.84
C ALA A 409 -0.83 -6.58 -33.86
N ALA A 410 0.26 -5.96 -33.42
CA ALA A 410 0.59 -4.55 -33.66
C ALA A 410 1.45 -4.40 -34.92
N ARG A 411 1.50 -3.19 -35.51
CA ARG A 411 2.41 -2.93 -36.64
C ARG A 411 3.84 -2.77 -36.13
N MET A 412 4.82 -3.30 -36.85
CA MET A 412 6.22 -3.02 -36.53
C MET A 412 6.48 -1.50 -36.54
N GLY A 413 7.18 -1.03 -35.51
CA GLY A 413 7.41 0.39 -35.27
C GLY A 413 6.35 1.09 -34.41
N GLU A 414 5.23 0.43 -34.07
CA GLU A 414 4.28 0.92 -33.08
C GLU A 414 4.63 0.40 -31.68
N ALA A 415 4.49 1.29 -30.69
CA ALA A 415 4.61 0.93 -29.28
C ALA A 415 3.29 0.36 -28.76
N ILE A 416 3.37 -0.62 -27.87
CA ILE A 416 2.26 -1.11 -27.06
C ILE A 416 2.48 -0.57 -25.65
N GLU A 417 1.52 0.18 -25.15
CA GLU A 417 1.51 0.70 -23.78
C GLU A 417 0.79 -0.31 -22.88
N VAL A 418 1.52 -0.81 -21.88
CA VAL A 418 1.06 -1.82 -20.93
C VAL A 418 0.98 -1.20 -19.55
N THR A 419 -0.19 -1.31 -18.92
CA THR A 419 -0.42 -0.93 -17.52
C THR A 419 -0.54 -2.19 -16.67
N VAL A 420 0.43 -2.41 -15.78
CA VAL A 420 0.29 -3.37 -14.68
C VAL A 420 -0.39 -2.64 -13.51
N ARG A 421 -1.41 -3.25 -12.91
CA ARG A 421 -2.07 -2.71 -11.72
C ARG A 421 -2.28 -3.79 -10.67
N LEU A 422 -2.12 -3.41 -9.40
CA LEU A 422 -2.46 -4.25 -8.26
C LEU A 422 -3.98 -4.37 -8.14
N VAL A 423 -4.49 -5.58 -7.85
CA VAL A 423 -5.94 -5.83 -7.70
C VAL A 423 -6.30 -6.65 -6.45
N ASP A 424 -7.51 -6.41 -5.96
CA ASP A 424 -8.24 -7.13 -4.90
C ASP A 424 -8.82 -8.47 -5.45
N GLU A 425 -9.30 -9.36 -4.59
CA GLU A 425 -10.10 -10.55 -4.94
C GLU A 425 -11.28 -10.24 -5.89
N ASP A 426 -11.87 -9.06 -5.79
CA ASP A 426 -12.97 -8.60 -6.66
C ASP A 426 -12.51 -8.00 -8.00
N GLY A 427 -11.19 -7.91 -8.23
CA GLY A 427 -10.58 -7.34 -9.43
C GLY A 427 -10.52 -5.80 -9.46
N SER A 428 -10.94 -5.13 -8.38
CA SER A 428 -10.79 -3.67 -8.24
C SER A 428 -9.33 -3.29 -8.02
N THR A 429 -8.95 -2.08 -8.47
CA THR A 429 -7.56 -1.60 -8.36
C THR A 429 -7.22 -1.23 -6.91
N VAL A 430 -6.11 -1.73 -6.41
CA VAL A 430 -5.56 -1.42 -5.08
C VAL A 430 -4.49 -0.34 -5.22
N GLY A 431 -4.71 0.81 -4.58
CA GLY A 431 -3.72 1.89 -4.54
C GLY A 431 -2.62 1.61 -3.52
N ASP A 432 -1.42 1.24 -3.98
CA ASP A 432 -0.26 1.09 -3.10
C ASP A 432 1.03 1.51 -3.80
N GLN A 433 1.77 2.45 -3.20
CA GLN A 433 2.97 3.04 -3.76
C GLN A 433 4.22 2.28 -3.29
N GLY A 434 5.16 2.03 -4.20
CA GLY A 434 6.46 1.46 -3.84
C GLY A 434 6.46 -0.06 -3.76
N VAL A 435 5.39 -0.74 -4.16
CA VAL A 435 5.37 -2.19 -4.32
C VAL A 435 6.27 -2.59 -5.48
N ARG A 436 7.14 -3.58 -5.26
CA ARG A 436 8.04 -4.06 -6.29
C ARG A 436 7.33 -5.02 -7.23
N VAL A 437 7.31 -4.68 -8.51
CA VAL A 437 6.81 -5.53 -9.61
C VAL A 437 7.99 -5.98 -10.45
N GLN A 438 8.24 -7.29 -10.51
CA GLN A 438 9.19 -7.90 -11.42
C GLN A 438 8.52 -8.23 -12.74
N VAL A 439 9.13 -7.75 -13.83
CA VAL A 439 8.64 -7.93 -15.18
C VAL A 439 9.69 -8.71 -15.96
N SER A 440 9.31 -9.93 -16.36
CA SER A 440 10.10 -10.86 -17.16
C SER A 440 9.62 -10.84 -18.61
N THR A 441 10.45 -10.36 -19.54
CA THR A 441 10.13 -10.38 -20.98
C THR A 441 10.95 -11.42 -21.71
N THR A 442 10.31 -12.26 -22.53
CA THR A 442 10.96 -13.20 -23.46
C THR A 442 10.62 -12.84 -24.90
N PHE A 443 11.63 -12.66 -25.75
CA PHE A 443 11.43 -12.36 -27.18
C PHE A 443 11.64 -13.58 -28.06
N GLU A 444 10.71 -13.79 -28.99
CA GLU A 444 10.75 -14.77 -30.06
C GLU A 444 10.71 -14.06 -31.42
N ILE A 445 11.70 -14.31 -32.27
CA ILE A 445 11.76 -13.76 -33.63
C ILE A 445 11.56 -14.92 -34.60
N ASN A 446 10.49 -14.88 -35.40
CA ASN A 446 10.14 -15.94 -36.36
C ASN A 446 10.16 -17.35 -35.72
N GLY A 447 9.69 -17.48 -34.48
CA GLY A 447 9.62 -18.73 -33.72
C GLY A 447 10.89 -19.17 -32.98
N ILE A 448 11.95 -18.33 -32.98
CA ILE A 448 13.21 -18.63 -32.29
C ILE A 448 13.34 -17.74 -31.04
N ARG A 449 13.39 -18.35 -29.85
CA ARG A 449 13.65 -17.67 -28.57
C ARG A 449 15.04 -17.05 -28.53
N GLN A 450 15.12 -15.76 -28.22
CA GLN A 450 16.37 -15.00 -28.21
C GLN A 450 16.88 -14.72 -26.79
N GLN A 451 16.04 -14.17 -25.89
CA GLN A 451 16.51 -13.68 -24.58
C GLN A 451 15.37 -13.48 -23.57
N LYS A 452 15.60 -13.82 -22.28
CA LYS A 452 14.79 -13.42 -21.12
C LYS A 452 15.44 -12.23 -20.42
N VAL A 453 14.70 -11.15 -20.19
CA VAL A 453 15.14 -9.95 -19.43
C VAL A 453 14.21 -9.76 -18.25
N VAL A 454 14.76 -9.54 -17.06
CA VAL A 454 13.99 -9.27 -15.84
C VAL A 454 14.27 -7.85 -15.37
N ARG A 455 13.23 -7.06 -15.12
CA ARG A 455 13.33 -5.69 -14.57
C ARG A 455 12.43 -5.55 -13.35
N THR A 456 12.84 -4.72 -12.39
CA THR A 456 12.02 -4.39 -11.22
C THR A 456 11.53 -2.96 -11.35
N HIS A 457 10.23 -2.77 -11.15
CA HIS A 457 9.52 -1.50 -11.15
C HIS A 457 8.87 -1.27 -9.78
N LEU A 458 8.59 -0.01 -9.46
CA LEU A 458 7.84 0.39 -8.27
C LEU A 458 6.49 0.94 -8.69
N THR A 459 5.43 0.53 -8.00
CA THR A 459 4.09 1.08 -8.23
C THR A 459 3.97 2.54 -7.82
N ASP A 460 3.09 3.27 -8.50
CA ASP A 460 2.67 4.62 -8.14
C ASP A 460 1.61 4.61 -7.01
N ASP A 461 1.10 5.79 -6.63
CA ASP A 461 0.07 5.94 -5.59
C ASP A 461 -1.24 5.19 -5.88
N ASN A 462 -1.47 4.81 -7.14
CA ASN A 462 -2.64 4.06 -7.59
C ASN A 462 -2.35 2.57 -7.77
N GLY A 463 -1.18 2.09 -7.32
CA GLY A 463 -0.79 0.68 -7.45
C GLY A 463 -0.47 0.28 -8.89
N ARG A 464 0.00 1.22 -9.72
CA ARG A 464 0.23 1.00 -11.16
C ARG A 464 1.68 1.11 -11.56
N VAL A 465 2.04 0.37 -12.61
CA VAL A 465 3.28 0.49 -13.37
C VAL A 465 2.93 0.61 -14.85
N GLU A 466 3.37 1.69 -15.49
CA GLU A 466 3.23 1.90 -16.93
C GLU A 466 4.52 1.48 -17.66
N LEU A 467 4.38 0.68 -18.71
CA LEU A 467 5.47 0.10 -19.48
C LEU A 467 5.20 0.31 -20.98
N SER A 468 6.22 0.67 -21.74
CA SER A 468 6.12 0.86 -23.20
C SER A 468 7.04 -0.12 -23.92
N PHE A 469 6.48 -0.91 -24.85
CA PHE A 469 7.22 -1.90 -25.63
C PHE A 469 7.14 -1.60 -27.12
N LEU A 470 8.31 -1.52 -27.79
CA LEU A 470 8.41 -1.23 -29.21
C LEU A 470 8.90 -2.46 -29.99
N GLY A 471 8.06 -2.98 -30.90
CA GLY A 471 8.45 -4.03 -31.83
C GLY A 471 9.28 -3.49 -32.98
N ARG A 472 10.58 -3.79 -33.00
CA ARG A 472 11.49 -3.42 -34.08
C ARG A 472 11.56 -4.53 -35.13
N ASP A 473 11.56 -4.10 -36.39
CA ASP A 473 11.73 -5.00 -37.52
C ASP A 473 13.14 -5.64 -37.52
N PRO A 474 13.23 -6.98 -37.47
CA PRO A 474 14.51 -7.69 -37.53
C PRO A 474 15.15 -7.65 -38.92
N SER A 475 14.39 -7.44 -39.99
CA SER A 475 14.92 -7.33 -41.35
C SER A 475 14.07 -6.45 -42.28
N SER A 476 14.57 -5.25 -42.59
CA SER A 476 13.90 -4.31 -43.51
C SER A 476 13.80 -4.78 -44.97
N ALA A 477 14.20 -6.01 -45.27
CA ALA A 477 14.30 -6.58 -46.62
C ALA A 477 13.25 -7.68 -46.88
N ARG A 478 12.53 -8.15 -45.84
CA ARG A 478 11.49 -9.16 -45.96
C ARG A 478 10.17 -8.55 -45.51
N VAL A 479 9.06 -9.09 -46.01
CA VAL A 479 7.70 -8.74 -45.58
C VAL A 479 7.09 -10.02 -45.02
N GLY A 480 6.46 -9.93 -43.85
CA GLY A 480 5.86 -11.06 -43.14
C GLY A 480 6.68 -11.57 -41.95
N ASP A 481 7.66 -10.80 -41.46
CA ASP A 481 8.36 -11.08 -40.22
C ASP A 481 7.42 -10.91 -39.02
N THR A 482 7.68 -11.69 -37.96
CA THR A 482 6.93 -11.62 -36.70
C THR A 482 7.87 -11.59 -35.51
N VAL A 483 7.53 -10.72 -34.56
CA VAL A 483 8.19 -10.65 -33.25
C VAL A 483 7.13 -10.89 -32.18
N ARG A 484 7.28 -11.96 -31.41
CA ARG A 484 6.43 -12.25 -30.26
C ARG A 484 7.18 -11.91 -28.97
N MET A 485 6.49 -11.26 -28.04
CA MET A 485 7.00 -11.02 -26.69
C MET A 485 6.06 -11.68 -25.69
N ASP A 486 6.57 -12.61 -24.88
CA ASP A 486 5.89 -13.11 -23.69
C ASP A 486 6.30 -12.26 -22.48
N LEU A 487 5.32 -11.78 -21.73
CA LEU A 487 5.43 -10.93 -20.55
C LEU A 487 4.92 -11.73 -19.34
N ASP A 488 5.83 -12.04 -18.42
CA ASP A 488 5.58 -12.72 -17.15
C ASP A 488 5.75 -11.69 -16.02
N VAL A 489 4.66 -11.37 -15.33
CA VAL A 489 4.61 -10.33 -14.29
C VAL A 489 4.43 -10.98 -12.92
N ASP A 490 5.41 -10.77 -12.05
CA ASP A 490 5.45 -11.28 -10.68
C ASP A 490 5.58 -10.10 -9.69
N ALA A 491 4.63 -9.98 -8.75
CA ALA A 491 4.67 -8.96 -7.69
C ALA A 491 5.15 -9.53 -6.34
N GLY A 492 5.94 -10.61 -6.37
CA GLY A 492 6.30 -11.46 -5.24
C GLY A 492 7.14 -10.85 -4.11
N PHE A 493 7.32 -9.54 -4.02
CA PHE A 493 7.99 -8.91 -2.88
C PHE A 493 7.36 -7.55 -2.54
N LEU A 494 6.32 -7.57 -1.70
CA LEU A 494 5.89 -6.42 -0.90
C LEU A 494 6.99 -6.10 0.13
N ASP A 495 8.03 -5.41 -0.31
CA ASP A 495 8.94 -4.71 0.58
C ASP A 495 8.48 -3.26 0.57
N VAL A 496 7.35 -3.00 1.25
CA VAL A 496 7.09 -1.62 1.67
C VAL A 496 8.26 -1.31 2.59
N LEU A 497 9.11 -0.37 2.18
CA LEU A 497 10.10 0.26 3.05
C LEU A 497 9.33 0.96 4.18
N ASP A 498 8.90 0.19 5.16
CA ASP A 498 8.36 0.69 6.40
C ASP A 498 9.51 1.38 7.13
N ARG A 499 9.47 2.71 7.11
CA ARG A 499 10.48 3.56 7.76
C ARG A 499 10.41 3.49 9.29
N THR A 500 9.50 2.72 9.87
CA THR A 500 9.25 2.71 11.32
C THR A 500 9.39 1.35 11.99
N THR A 501 9.56 0.26 11.22
CA THR A 501 9.80 -1.07 11.79
C THR A 501 10.91 -1.81 11.05
N PRO A 502 12.07 -2.12 11.67
CA PRO A 502 13.07 -3.01 11.08
C PRO A 502 12.49 -4.43 11.04
N GLY A 503 11.91 -4.82 9.91
CA GLY A 503 11.33 -6.15 9.74
C GLY A 503 10.72 -6.33 8.36
N VAL A 504 11.23 -7.31 7.60
CA VAL A 504 10.65 -7.72 6.32
C VAL A 504 9.31 -8.38 6.61
N VAL A 505 8.20 -7.72 6.28
CA VAL A 505 6.89 -8.39 6.21
C VAL A 505 6.84 -9.10 4.86
N THR A 506 7.14 -10.39 4.87
CA THR A 506 6.92 -11.25 3.70
C THR A 506 5.41 -11.44 3.54
N HIS A 507 4.85 -10.88 2.47
CA HIS A 507 3.47 -11.13 2.09
C HIS A 507 3.37 -12.39 1.23
N ASP A 508 2.19 -13.01 1.22
CA ASP A 508 1.88 -14.13 0.32
C ASP A 508 2.04 -13.70 -1.14
N ALA A 509 2.51 -14.62 -1.97
CA ALA A 509 2.81 -14.35 -3.38
C ALA A 509 1.54 -13.88 -4.10
N VAL A 510 1.60 -12.65 -4.65
CA VAL A 510 0.61 -12.15 -5.59
C VAL A 510 0.65 -13.04 -6.84
N GLU A 511 -0.49 -13.58 -7.28
CA GLU A 511 -0.52 -14.50 -8.42
C GLU A 511 0.09 -13.85 -9.68
N SER A 512 1.03 -14.56 -10.32
CA SER A 512 1.72 -14.09 -11.52
C SER A 512 0.79 -14.09 -12.74
N ARG A 513 0.97 -13.12 -13.63
CA ARG A 513 0.19 -13.04 -14.87
C ARG A 513 1.06 -13.08 -16.13
N ASP A 514 0.71 -13.99 -17.02
CA ASP A 514 1.31 -14.14 -18.35
C ASP A 514 0.47 -13.45 -19.43
N VAL A 515 1.07 -12.55 -20.19
CA VAL A 515 0.48 -11.90 -21.38
C VAL A 515 1.46 -12.02 -22.55
N TRP A 516 0.98 -12.07 -23.79
CA TRP A 516 1.86 -12.07 -24.95
C TRP A 516 1.38 -11.10 -26.02
N PHE A 517 2.34 -10.50 -26.71
CA PHE A 517 2.11 -9.54 -27.78
C PHE A 517 2.84 -9.99 -29.04
N THR A 518 2.29 -9.63 -30.21
CA THR A 518 2.92 -9.92 -31.51
C THR A 518 3.00 -8.65 -32.33
N TRP A 519 4.15 -8.37 -32.93
CA TRP A 519 4.33 -7.36 -33.97
C TRP A 519 4.53 -8.04 -35.32
N SER A 520 3.94 -7.45 -36.37
CA SER A 520 4.13 -7.90 -37.75
C SER A 520 4.29 -6.70 -38.70
N ASP A 521 5.09 -6.89 -39.73
CA ASP A 521 5.22 -5.99 -40.89
C ASP A 521 4.36 -6.46 -42.08
N ALA A 522 3.57 -7.52 -41.92
CA ALA A 522 2.75 -8.07 -42.99
C ALA A 522 1.76 -7.01 -43.51
N ALA A 523 1.51 -7.01 -44.82
CA ALA A 523 0.47 -6.16 -45.38
C ALA A 523 -0.88 -6.41 -44.66
N PRO A 524 -1.71 -5.37 -44.42
CA PRO A 524 -3.04 -5.53 -43.84
C PRO A 524 -3.86 -6.58 -44.57
N ARG A 525 -4.43 -7.50 -43.81
CA ARG A 525 -5.31 -8.57 -44.27
C ARG A 525 -6.46 -8.68 -43.30
N THR A 526 -7.66 -8.79 -43.86
CA THR A 526 -8.87 -9.00 -43.07
C THR A 526 -8.72 -10.23 -42.19
N SER A 527 -8.95 -10.08 -40.89
CA SER A 527 -8.60 -11.11 -39.91
C SER A 527 -9.75 -11.47 -38.99
N THR A 528 -10.64 -10.51 -38.70
CA THR A 528 -11.64 -10.66 -37.64
C THR A 528 -12.98 -10.15 -38.13
N LEU A 529 -14.01 -10.96 -37.94
CA LEU A 529 -15.41 -10.63 -38.15
C LEU A 529 -16.16 -10.88 -36.84
N ARG A 530 -16.80 -9.86 -36.27
CA ARG A 530 -17.61 -9.98 -35.05
C ARG A 530 -19.02 -9.48 -35.27
N LEU A 531 -19.99 -10.16 -34.66
CA LEU A 531 -21.39 -9.71 -34.64
C LEU A 531 -21.75 -9.12 -33.28
N ALA A 532 -22.52 -8.03 -33.33
CA ALA A 532 -23.17 -7.44 -32.18
C ALA A 532 -24.63 -7.14 -32.52
N GLN A 533 -25.52 -7.34 -31.54
CA GLN A 533 -26.93 -6.99 -31.61
C GLN A 533 -27.26 -5.98 -30.52
N THR A 534 -28.26 -5.13 -30.76
CA THR A 534 -28.64 -4.07 -29.81
C THR A 534 -29.33 -4.65 -28.58
N VAL A 535 -30.15 -5.68 -28.78
CA VAL A 535 -30.82 -6.44 -27.73
C VAL A 535 -30.74 -7.93 -28.06
N PRO A 536 -30.59 -8.82 -27.06
CA PRO A 536 -30.54 -10.25 -27.31
C PRO A 536 -31.90 -10.86 -27.67
N TYR A 537 -32.98 -10.12 -27.44
CA TYR A 537 -34.34 -10.54 -27.71
C TYR A 537 -35.25 -9.37 -28.04
N HIS A 538 -36.36 -9.68 -28.71
CA HIS A 538 -37.45 -8.76 -28.98
C HIS A 538 -38.78 -9.35 -28.51
N VAL A 539 -39.64 -8.48 -27.96
CA VAL A 539 -41.03 -8.84 -27.61
C VAL A 539 -41.92 -8.64 -28.82
N LEU A 540 -42.64 -9.69 -29.21
CA LEU A 540 -43.57 -9.69 -30.32
C LEU A 540 -44.88 -8.98 -29.94
N PRO A 541 -45.43 -8.13 -30.83
CA PRO A 541 -46.75 -7.55 -30.64
C PRO A 541 -47.84 -8.62 -30.79
N ALA A 542 -48.99 -8.43 -30.13
CA ALA A 542 -50.08 -9.41 -30.10
C ALA A 542 -50.73 -9.69 -31.48
N SER A 543 -50.62 -8.76 -32.43
CA SER A 543 -51.27 -8.87 -33.75
C SER A 543 -50.64 -7.95 -34.80
N ALA A 544 -49.32 -8.05 -35.03
CA ALA A 544 -48.60 -7.31 -36.08
C ALA A 544 -47.31 -8.07 -36.47
N PRO A 545 -46.68 -7.78 -37.64
CA PRO A 545 -45.32 -8.23 -37.91
C PRO A 545 -44.37 -7.79 -36.78
N GLY A 546 -43.39 -8.64 -36.46
CA GLY A 546 -42.52 -8.44 -35.31
C GLY A 546 -41.61 -7.20 -35.44
N PRO A 547 -41.00 -6.75 -34.33
CA PRO A 547 -40.22 -5.52 -34.31
C PRO A 547 -38.94 -5.63 -35.16
N THR A 548 -38.36 -4.47 -35.52
CA THR A 548 -37.12 -4.43 -36.29
C THR A 548 -35.93 -4.87 -35.44
N ASN A 549 -35.21 -5.90 -35.89
CA ASN A 549 -33.91 -6.25 -35.33
C ASN A 549 -32.79 -5.48 -36.04
N LEU A 550 -31.74 -5.15 -35.28
CA LEU A 550 -30.55 -4.46 -35.76
C LEU A 550 -29.30 -5.22 -35.33
N ILE A 551 -28.57 -5.69 -36.34
CA ILE A 551 -27.31 -6.41 -36.19
C ILE A 551 -26.19 -5.64 -36.88
N ARG A 552 -25.04 -5.60 -36.21
CA ARG A 552 -23.81 -4.98 -36.70
C ARG A 552 -22.75 -6.06 -36.85
N ALA A 553 -22.18 -6.17 -38.04
CA ALA A 553 -20.97 -6.93 -38.28
C ALA A 553 -19.78 -5.97 -38.33
N LEU A 554 -18.84 -6.11 -37.41
CA LEU A 554 -17.58 -5.37 -37.40
C LEU A 554 -16.50 -6.22 -38.06
N LEU A 555 -15.89 -5.68 -39.12
CA LEU A 555 -14.80 -6.29 -39.86
C LEU A 555 -13.52 -5.48 -39.65
N THR A 556 -12.48 -6.14 -39.15
CA THR A 556 -11.17 -5.52 -38.94
C THR A 556 -10.03 -6.33 -39.58
N ASP A 557 -8.94 -5.65 -39.89
CA ASP A 557 -7.67 -6.29 -40.26
C ASP A 557 -6.98 -6.91 -39.02
N GLN A 558 -5.81 -7.53 -39.20
CA GLN A 558 -5.03 -8.14 -38.11
C GLN A 558 -4.53 -7.13 -37.07
N TYR A 559 -4.53 -5.84 -37.40
CA TYR A 559 -4.13 -4.74 -36.53
C TYR A 559 -5.33 -4.08 -35.84
N GLY A 560 -6.54 -4.66 -35.99
CA GLY A 560 -7.77 -4.10 -35.44
C GLY A 560 -8.31 -2.88 -36.20
N SER A 561 -7.69 -2.51 -37.33
CA SER A 561 -8.15 -1.39 -38.15
C SER A 561 -9.40 -1.77 -38.94
N PRO A 562 -10.39 -0.85 -39.07
CA PRO A 562 -11.63 -1.14 -39.79
C PRO A 562 -11.39 -1.38 -41.29
N VAL A 563 -12.11 -2.34 -41.87
CA VAL A 563 -12.04 -2.66 -43.30
C VAL A 563 -13.29 -2.14 -44.02
N PRO A 564 -13.24 -1.01 -44.74
CA PRO A 564 -14.39 -0.43 -45.44
C PRO A 564 -14.72 -1.15 -46.75
N ASP A 565 -15.94 -0.93 -47.24
CA ASP A 565 -16.43 -1.35 -48.56
C ASP A 565 -16.39 -2.87 -48.84
N ALA A 566 -16.26 -3.68 -47.79
CA ALA A 566 -16.29 -5.13 -47.86
C ALA A 566 -17.73 -5.64 -47.80
N SER A 567 -18.07 -6.60 -48.66
CA SER A 567 -19.41 -7.20 -48.68
C SER A 567 -19.54 -8.29 -47.61
N ILE A 568 -20.42 -8.06 -46.65
CA ILE A 568 -20.82 -9.04 -45.64
C ILE A 568 -22.17 -9.64 -46.03
N ASP A 569 -22.18 -10.96 -46.16
CA ASP A 569 -23.35 -11.77 -46.45
C ASP A 569 -23.98 -12.27 -45.15
N PHE A 570 -25.20 -11.81 -44.87
CA PHE A 570 -26.01 -12.29 -43.75
C PHE A 570 -26.96 -13.39 -44.21
N THR A 571 -27.06 -14.45 -43.40
CA THR A 571 -28.03 -15.54 -43.54
C THR A 571 -28.67 -15.83 -42.18
N SER A 572 -29.97 -16.17 -42.16
CA SER A 572 -30.64 -16.73 -40.99
C SER A 572 -30.89 -18.23 -41.21
N ASP A 573 -30.89 -19.02 -40.14
CA ASP A 573 -31.37 -20.40 -40.17
C ASP A 573 -32.89 -20.52 -40.01
N ASP A 574 -33.57 -19.40 -39.76
CA ASP A 574 -35.04 -19.32 -39.67
C ASP A 574 -35.64 -18.62 -40.90
N PRO A 575 -36.61 -19.25 -41.60
CA PRO A 575 -37.25 -18.67 -42.78
C PRO A 575 -38.04 -17.37 -42.50
N ASP A 576 -38.47 -17.15 -41.26
CA ASP A 576 -39.22 -15.95 -40.85
C ASP A 576 -38.30 -14.77 -40.46
N GLY A 577 -36.98 -14.99 -40.42
CA GLY A 577 -35.97 -13.96 -40.14
C GLY A 577 -35.73 -13.00 -41.31
N ILE A 578 -34.52 -13.01 -41.86
CA ILE A 578 -34.21 -12.28 -43.10
C ILE A 578 -34.68 -12.99 -44.38
N GLY A 579 -35.47 -14.05 -44.23
CA GLY A 579 -35.91 -14.92 -45.32
C GLY A 579 -34.87 -15.97 -45.71
N SER A 580 -35.23 -16.85 -46.66
CA SER A 580 -34.34 -17.87 -47.23
C SER A 580 -33.24 -17.33 -48.15
N THR A 581 -33.15 -16.01 -48.32
CA THR A 581 -32.26 -15.34 -49.26
C THR A 581 -31.12 -14.63 -48.54
N ARG A 582 -29.91 -14.77 -49.10
CA ARG A 582 -28.70 -14.07 -48.64
C ARG A 582 -28.90 -12.56 -48.73
N VAL A 583 -28.58 -11.83 -47.66
CA VAL A 583 -28.63 -10.36 -47.62
C VAL A 583 -27.22 -9.79 -47.52
N ALA A 584 -26.73 -9.19 -48.62
CA ALA A 584 -25.42 -8.55 -48.66
C ALA A 584 -25.48 -7.10 -48.14
N ARG A 585 -24.49 -6.69 -47.34
CA ARG A 585 -24.30 -5.31 -46.87
C ARG A 585 -22.83 -4.94 -46.93
N LEU A 586 -22.54 -3.74 -47.39
CA LEU A 586 -21.17 -3.20 -47.38
C LEU A 586 -20.82 -2.68 -45.99
N THR A 587 -19.57 -2.87 -45.58
CA THR A 587 -19.00 -2.22 -44.40
C THR A 587 -18.82 -0.72 -44.64
N ASP A 588 -19.15 0.10 -43.65
CA ASP A 588 -18.87 1.54 -43.68
C ASP A 588 -17.40 1.85 -43.39
N GLN A 589 -17.05 3.13 -43.30
CA GLN A 589 -15.69 3.59 -42.96
C GLN A 589 -15.19 3.14 -41.58
N ARG A 590 -16.07 2.62 -40.72
CA ARG A 590 -15.73 2.03 -39.42
C ARG A 590 -15.68 0.51 -39.49
N GLY A 591 -15.72 -0.07 -40.69
CA GLY A 591 -15.73 -1.52 -40.88
C GLY A 591 -17.05 -2.17 -40.48
N ILE A 592 -18.13 -1.40 -40.31
CA ILE A 592 -19.40 -1.91 -39.80
C ILE A 592 -20.39 -2.10 -40.94
N ALA A 593 -20.81 -3.34 -41.18
CA ALA A 593 -21.98 -3.64 -42.00
C ALA A 593 -23.23 -3.77 -41.11
N VAL A 594 -24.30 -3.07 -41.45
CA VAL A 594 -25.53 -3.04 -40.65
C VAL A 594 -26.64 -3.81 -41.35
N LEU A 595 -27.14 -4.85 -40.68
CA LEU A 595 -28.35 -5.56 -41.06
C LEU A 595 -29.52 -5.04 -40.23
N ARG A 596 -30.57 -4.56 -40.91
CA ARG A 596 -31.87 -4.24 -40.32
C ARG A 596 -32.93 -5.02 -41.07
N TYR A 597 -33.81 -5.70 -40.32
CA TYR A 597 -34.91 -6.47 -40.88
C TYR A 597 -36.08 -6.55 -39.90
N LEU A 598 -37.26 -6.80 -40.44
CA LEU A 598 -38.49 -7.05 -39.67
C LEU A 598 -38.66 -8.56 -39.52
N TRP A 599 -39.09 -9.00 -38.34
CA TRP A 599 -39.46 -10.40 -38.13
C TRP A 599 -40.77 -10.73 -38.83
N GLY A 600 -40.75 -11.77 -39.65
CA GLY A 600 -41.83 -12.17 -40.55
C GLY A 600 -43.00 -12.91 -39.87
N SER A 601 -42.84 -13.35 -38.63
CA SER A 601 -43.83 -14.17 -37.91
C SER A 601 -44.42 -13.45 -36.69
N SER A 602 -45.60 -13.89 -36.27
CA SER A 602 -46.20 -13.52 -34.97
C SER A 602 -45.91 -14.55 -33.87
N ASP A 603 -45.18 -15.61 -34.20
CA ASP A 603 -44.84 -16.69 -33.28
C ASP A 603 -43.42 -16.54 -32.74
N ALA A 604 -43.25 -17.06 -31.51
CA ALA A 604 -41.97 -17.06 -30.83
C ALA A 604 -41.00 -18.03 -31.52
N ALA A 605 -39.74 -17.64 -31.63
CA ALA A 605 -38.70 -18.43 -32.29
C ALA A 605 -37.31 -18.03 -31.78
N ALA A 606 -36.32 -18.87 -32.07
CA ALA A 606 -34.92 -18.56 -31.92
C ALA A 606 -34.26 -18.68 -33.28
N GLU A 607 -33.58 -17.62 -33.72
CA GLU A 607 -32.84 -17.64 -34.98
C GLU A 607 -31.35 -17.43 -34.74
N ARG A 608 -30.53 -18.03 -35.59
CA ARG A 608 -29.09 -17.81 -35.67
C ARG A 608 -28.78 -17.04 -36.93
N ILE A 609 -28.33 -15.81 -36.73
CA ILE A 609 -27.87 -14.96 -37.82
C ILE A 609 -26.38 -15.17 -37.97
N THR A 610 -25.98 -15.55 -39.17
CA THR A 610 -24.60 -15.80 -39.56
C THR A 610 -24.16 -14.75 -40.56
N ALA A 611 -23.02 -14.12 -40.30
CA ALA A 611 -22.36 -13.20 -41.21
C ALA A 611 -21.09 -13.85 -41.78
N ARG A 612 -20.91 -13.71 -43.09
CA ARG A 612 -19.73 -14.17 -43.83
C ARG A 612 -19.17 -13.03 -44.66
N LEU A 613 -17.85 -12.93 -44.72
CA LEU A 613 -17.19 -12.06 -45.68
C LEU A 613 -17.28 -12.70 -47.07
N ALA A 614 -17.84 -11.99 -48.05
CA ALA A 614 -18.02 -12.52 -49.40
C ALA A 614 -16.68 -12.85 -50.06
N GLY A 615 -16.56 -14.05 -50.63
CA GLY A 615 -15.36 -14.49 -51.37
C GLY A 615 -14.11 -14.70 -50.50
N SER A 616 -14.27 -14.86 -49.18
CA SER A 616 -13.18 -15.09 -48.23
C SER A 616 -13.36 -16.40 -47.48
N ASP A 617 -12.23 -17.01 -47.10
CA ASP A 617 -12.18 -18.17 -46.20
C ASP A 617 -12.21 -17.80 -44.72
N LEU A 618 -12.38 -16.50 -44.39
CA LEU A 618 -12.52 -16.04 -43.01
C LEU A 618 -13.72 -16.72 -42.34
N ALA A 619 -13.51 -17.24 -41.13
CA ALA A 619 -14.56 -17.94 -40.39
C ALA A 619 -15.82 -17.07 -40.21
N PRO A 620 -17.03 -17.63 -40.41
CA PRO A 620 -18.27 -16.90 -40.18
C PRO A 620 -18.42 -16.50 -38.71
N ALA A 621 -18.98 -15.32 -38.47
CA ALA A 621 -19.49 -14.95 -37.16
C ALA A 621 -20.97 -15.31 -37.07
N SER A 622 -21.44 -15.80 -35.93
CA SER A 622 -22.85 -16.06 -35.71
C SER A 622 -23.32 -15.52 -34.37
N ILE A 623 -24.58 -15.10 -34.30
CA ILE A 623 -25.24 -14.68 -33.07
C ILE A 623 -26.64 -15.29 -33.04
N ARG A 624 -27.10 -15.71 -31.86
CA ARG A 624 -28.50 -16.08 -31.66
C ARG A 624 -29.31 -14.85 -31.24
N HIS A 625 -30.50 -14.75 -31.81
CA HIS A 625 -31.51 -13.78 -31.46
C HIS A 625 -32.82 -14.47 -31.10
N PHE A 626 -33.57 -13.89 -30.17
CA PHE A 626 -34.75 -14.52 -29.60
C PHE A 626 -36.01 -13.66 -29.79
N TRP A 627 -37.06 -14.26 -30.33
CA TRP A 627 -38.36 -13.64 -30.55
C TRP A 627 -39.35 -14.19 -29.54
N VAL A 628 -39.89 -13.31 -28.68
CA VAL A 628 -40.63 -13.73 -27.50
C VAL A 628 -42.06 -13.22 -27.54
N LYS A 629 -43.03 -14.11 -27.37
CA LYS A 629 -44.46 -13.78 -27.38
C LYS A 629 -44.95 -13.49 -25.95
N PRO A 630 -45.67 -12.38 -25.71
CA PRO A 630 -46.29 -12.14 -24.41
C PRO A 630 -47.47 -13.10 -24.19
N GLU A 631 -47.64 -13.59 -22.95
CA GLU A 631 -48.78 -14.45 -22.59
C GLU A 631 -50.09 -13.63 -22.52
N SER A 632 -51.19 -14.20 -23.03
CA SER A 632 -52.52 -13.61 -22.85
C SER A 632 -52.89 -13.55 -21.36
N ASN A 633 -53.58 -12.48 -20.94
CA ASN A 633 -53.95 -12.12 -19.55
C ASN A 633 -54.78 -13.15 -18.73
N GLY A 634 -54.70 -14.45 -19.00
CA GLY A 634 -55.42 -15.53 -18.31
C GLY A 634 -54.52 -16.58 -17.64
N ALA A 635 -53.20 -16.53 -17.77
CA ALA A 635 -52.31 -17.46 -17.06
C ALA A 635 -52.23 -17.07 -15.57
N SER A 636 -52.84 -17.90 -14.73
CA SER A 636 -52.76 -17.80 -13.27
C SER A 636 -51.32 -17.60 -12.80
N SER A 637 -51.13 -16.75 -11.79
CA SER A 637 -49.89 -16.33 -11.11
C SER A 637 -49.01 -17.44 -10.50
N SER A 638 -48.83 -18.57 -11.16
CA SER A 638 -48.09 -19.73 -10.69
C SER A 638 -47.24 -20.32 -11.82
N GLY A 639 -46.21 -19.59 -12.23
CA GLY A 639 -45.14 -20.09 -13.09
C GLY A 639 -45.04 -19.35 -14.42
N ALA A 640 -43.88 -18.77 -14.68
CA ALA A 640 -43.53 -18.10 -15.92
C ALA A 640 -43.01 -19.14 -16.92
N VAL A 641 -43.44 -19.06 -18.18
CA VAL A 641 -42.95 -19.97 -19.22
C VAL A 641 -41.60 -19.47 -19.71
N ILE A 642 -40.58 -20.34 -19.81
CA ILE A 642 -39.38 -19.96 -20.56
C ILE A 642 -39.75 -19.99 -22.03
N HIS A 643 -39.63 -18.84 -22.68
CA HIS A 643 -39.75 -18.82 -24.13
C HIS A 643 -38.42 -19.19 -24.77
N VAL A 644 -37.30 -18.69 -24.24
CA VAL A 644 -35.97 -19.06 -24.73
C VAL A 644 -34.88 -18.93 -23.65
N ALA A 645 -33.79 -19.72 -23.78
CA ALA A 645 -32.58 -19.66 -22.96
C ALA A 645 -31.34 -19.26 -23.79
N ASP A 646 -30.52 -18.37 -23.23
CA ASP A 646 -29.17 -18.04 -23.71
C ASP A 646 -28.15 -18.61 -22.71
N THR A 647 -27.91 -19.90 -22.82
CA THR A 647 -27.01 -20.68 -21.95
C THR A 647 -25.56 -20.19 -22.04
N LEU A 648 -25.17 -19.55 -23.14
CA LEU A 648 -23.84 -18.95 -23.30
C LEU A 648 -23.63 -17.68 -22.47
N ARG A 649 -24.71 -17.00 -22.07
CA ARG A 649 -24.66 -15.76 -21.28
C ARG A 649 -25.25 -15.91 -19.89
N ASN A 650 -25.61 -17.13 -19.48
CA ASN A 650 -26.33 -17.42 -18.26
C ASN A 650 -27.63 -16.60 -18.14
N GLN A 651 -28.42 -16.55 -19.21
CA GLN A 651 -29.66 -15.78 -19.27
C GLN A 651 -30.83 -16.65 -19.71
N ILE A 652 -32.01 -16.41 -19.12
CA ILE A 652 -33.28 -16.98 -19.58
C ILE A 652 -34.28 -15.86 -19.82
N VAL A 653 -35.13 -16.03 -20.84
CA VAL A 653 -36.24 -15.11 -21.12
C VAL A 653 -37.54 -15.75 -20.66
N VAL A 654 -38.15 -15.16 -19.63
CA VAL A 654 -39.38 -15.63 -19.04
C VAL A 654 -40.59 -14.84 -19.53
N GLY A 655 -41.63 -15.58 -19.90
CA GLY A 655 -42.98 -15.13 -20.23
C GLY A 655 -43.79 -14.91 -18.96
N HIS A 656 -44.10 -13.65 -18.69
CA HIS A 656 -45.12 -13.16 -17.77
C HIS A 656 -45.69 -11.90 -18.47
N PRO A 657 -46.78 -11.22 -18.06
CA PRO A 657 -47.48 -10.21 -18.88
C PRO A 657 -46.57 -9.11 -19.50
N THR A 658 -45.41 -8.89 -18.88
CA THR A 658 -44.23 -8.28 -19.51
C THR A 658 -43.08 -9.29 -19.55
N PRO A 659 -42.55 -9.69 -20.73
CA PRO A 659 -41.37 -10.54 -20.81
C PRO A 659 -40.16 -9.91 -20.12
N ARG A 660 -39.34 -10.73 -19.46
CA ARG A 660 -38.12 -10.27 -18.76
C ARG A 660 -36.96 -11.22 -19.02
N VAL A 661 -35.76 -10.66 -19.13
CA VAL A 661 -34.52 -11.44 -19.03
C VAL A 661 -34.15 -11.57 -17.57
N ILE A 662 -33.88 -12.80 -17.16
CA ILE A 662 -33.27 -13.12 -15.87
C ILE A 662 -31.87 -13.64 -16.14
N SER A 663 -30.87 -12.95 -15.59
CA SER A 663 -29.50 -13.45 -15.53
C SER A 663 -29.32 -14.27 -14.26
N TYR A 664 -28.64 -15.41 -14.36
CA TYR A 664 -28.27 -16.24 -13.22
C TYR A 664 -26.75 -16.35 -13.08
N THR A 665 -26.30 -16.72 -11.89
CA THR A 665 -24.90 -16.87 -11.49
C THR A 665 -24.64 -18.27 -10.96
N GLY A 666 -23.37 -18.63 -10.74
CA GLY A 666 -22.99 -19.91 -10.12
C GLY A 666 -23.48 -20.11 -8.67
N ARG A 667 -24.08 -19.08 -8.04
CA ARG A 667 -24.65 -19.17 -6.69
C ARG A 667 -26.15 -19.50 -6.68
N ASP A 668 -26.82 -19.45 -7.84
CA ASP A 668 -28.25 -19.73 -7.95
C ASP A 668 -28.59 -21.22 -7.84
N ARG A 669 -29.81 -21.54 -7.41
CA ARG A 669 -30.29 -22.93 -7.29
C ARG A 669 -31.17 -23.31 -8.46
N PHE A 670 -30.81 -24.41 -9.11
CA PHE A 670 -31.53 -24.96 -10.27
C PHE A 670 -32.18 -26.27 -9.87
N LEU A 671 -33.50 -26.35 -10.05
CA LEU A 671 -34.30 -27.52 -9.78
C LEU A 671 -34.86 -28.06 -11.11
N LEU A 672 -34.73 -29.36 -11.31
CA LEU A 672 -35.40 -30.12 -12.37
C LEU A 672 -36.36 -31.10 -11.72
N GLU A 673 -37.66 -30.90 -11.90
CA GLU A 673 -38.73 -31.63 -11.21
C GLU A 673 -38.52 -31.66 -9.68
N GLY A 674 -38.18 -30.49 -9.10
CA GLY A 674 -37.92 -30.36 -7.66
C GLY A 674 -36.59 -30.93 -7.16
N ARG A 675 -35.72 -31.45 -8.04
CA ARG A 675 -34.38 -31.95 -7.67
C ARG A 675 -33.29 -30.95 -8.03
N SER A 676 -32.39 -30.68 -7.09
CA SER A 676 -31.22 -29.82 -7.34
C SER A 676 -30.31 -30.43 -8.40
N VAL A 677 -30.03 -29.65 -9.44
CA VAL A 677 -29.13 -30.01 -10.54
C VAL A 677 -28.05 -28.93 -10.71
N THR A 678 -26.97 -29.27 -11.41
CA THR A 678 -25.97 -28.26 -11.80
C THR A 678 -26.55 -27.33 -12.88
N PRO A 679 -26.02 -26.10 -13.03
CA PRO A 679 -26.41 -25.21 -14.12
C PRO A 679 -26.31 -25.90 -15.49
N ALA A 680 -25.24 -26.67 -15.73
CA ALA A 680 -25.06 -27.39 -16.99
C ALA A 680 -26.18 -28.42 -17.27
N VAL A 681 -26.61 -29.18 -16.26
CA VAL A 681 -27.70 -30.16 -16.40
C VAL A 681 -29.04 -29.46 -16.58
N PHE A 682 -29.24 -28.32 -15.91
CA PHE A 682 -30.42 -27.48 -16.09
C PHE A 682 -30.49 -26.91 -17.52
N GLU A 683 -29.37 -26.37 -18.02
CA GLU A 683 -29.24 -25.84 -19.38
C GLU A 683 -29.45 -26.92 -20.45
N GLU A 684 -28.95 -28.13 -20.24
CA GLU A 684 -29.20 -29.27 -21.13
C GLU A 684 -30.70 -29.62 -21.20
N ALA A 685 -31.40 -29.59 -20.07
CA ALA A 685 -32.84 -29.82 -20.02
C ALA A 685 -33.66 -28.72 -20.73
N LEU A 686 -33.17 -27.47 -20.70
CA LEU A 686 -33.74 -26.34 -21.43
C LEU A 686 -33.55 -26.48 -22.93
N ASP A 687 -32.33 -26.77 -23.38
CA ASP A 687 -31.99 -26.91 -24.79
C ASP A 687 -32.70 -28.10 -25.45
N ALA A 688 -32.99 -29.15 -24.68
CA ALA A 688 -33.75 -30.31 -25.13
C ALA A 688 -35.25 -30.01 -25.35
N GLY A 689 -35.76 -28.84 -24.92
CA GLY A 689 -37.18 -28.46 -25.07
C GLY A 689 -38.15 -29.35 -24.30
N LEU A 690 -37.67 -30.07 -23.28
CA LEU A 690 -38.41 -31.12 -22.60
C LEU A 690 -39.41 -30.60 -21.54
N TYR A 691 -39.34 -29.32 -21.17
CA TYR A 691 -40.07 -28.75 -20.02
C TYR A 691 -40.64 -27.36 -20.35
N GLY A 692 -41.94 -27.18 -20.14
CA GLY A 692 -42.68 -26.00 -20.60
C GLY A 692 -42.93 -24.90 -19.57
N ARG A 693 -42.58 -25.09 -18.29
CA ARG A 693 -42.93 -24.12 -17.23
C ARG A 693 -41.84 -24.00 -16.17
N ILE A 694 -41.31 -22.78 -15.96
CA ILE A 694 -40.53 -22.43 -14.77
C ILE A 694 -41.48 -21.94 -13.69
N THR A 695 -41.32 -22.46 -12.48
CA THR A 695 -41.80 -21.77 -11.27
C THR A 695 -40.66 -20.95 -10.69
N TYR A 696 -40.80 -19.62 -10.72
CA TYR A 696 -39.83 -18.67 -10.18
C TYR A 696 -40.36 -18.09 -8.85
N THR A 697 -39.59 -18.20 -7.78
CA THR A 697 -40.03 -17.80 -6.42
C THR A 697 -39.65 -16.36 -6.01
N GLY A 698 -39.15 -15.55 -6.95
CA GLY A 698 -38.95 -14.11 -6.77
C GLY A 698 -37.48 -13.66 -6.77
N TYR A 699 -37.27 -12.38 -7.13
CA TYR A 699 -35.97 -11.72 -7.19
C TYR A 699 -35.68 -11.04 -5.86
N SER A 700 -34.57 -11.38 -5.21
CA SER A 700 -34.07 -10.59 -4.08
C SER A 700 -33.02 -9.62 -4.59
N THR A 701 -33.17 -8.32 -4.32
CA THR A 701 -32.13 -7.31 -4.57
C THR A 701 -31.01 -7.35 -3.53
N ASP A 702 -31.10 -8.28 -2.57
CA ASP A 702 -30.13 -8.52 -1.52
C ASP A 702 -29.01 -9.45 -2.02
N ALA A 703 -27.76 -8.99 -1.99
CA ALA A 703 -26.57 -9.72 -2.47
C ALA A 703 -26.31 -11.05 -1.72
N GLN A 704 -27.06 -11.30 -0.63
CA GLN A 704 -26.96 -12.48 0.24
C GLN A 704 -28.02 -13.57 -0.07
N ARG A 705 -28.98 -13.34 -0.98
CA ARG A 705 -30.07 -14.30 -1.27
C ARG A 705 -29.96 -14.98 -2.63
N VAL A 706 -30.11 -16.31 -2.62
CA VAL A 706 -30.04 -17.22 -3.78
C VAL A 706 -31.38 -17.30 -4.50
N SER A 707 -31.43 -17.07 -5.82
CA SER A 707 -32.66 -17.29 -6.61
C SER A 707 -32.86 -18.79 -6.87
N THR A 708 -34.11 -19.25 -6.89
CA THR A 708 -34.46 -20.65 -7.18
C THR A 708 -35.29 -20.75 -8.45
N PHE A 709 -34.83 -21.54 -9.41
CA PHE A 709 -35.48 -21.84 -10.68
C PHE A 709 -35.93 -23.30 -10.69
N ASP A 710 -37.22 -23.58 -10.91
CA ASP A 710 -37.73 -24.96 -10.96
C ASP A 710 -38.43 -25.26 -12.29
N LEU A 711 -37.86 -26.18 -13.07
CA LEU A 711 -38.42 -26.68 -14.32
C LEU A 711 -39.34 -27.87 -14.06
N THR A 712 -40.59 -27.74 -14.52
CA THR A 712 -41.59 -28.81 -14.39
C THR A 712 -42.19 -29.17 -15.75
N ASN A 713 -42.49 -30.45 -15.96
CA ASN A 713 -43.13 -30.91 -17.18
C ASN A 713 -44.64 -30.62 -17.12
N SER A 714 -45.15 -29.74 -17.99
CA SER A 714 -46.58 -29.49 -18.14
C SER A 714 -47.10 -30.06 -19.47
N THR A 715 -47.11 -31.38 -19.60
CA THR A 715 -47.85 -32.09 -20.67
C THR A 715 -49.14 -32.75 -20.18
N SER A 716 -49.65 -32.41 -19.00
CA SER A 716 -50.98 -32.84 -18.54
C SER A 716 -52.09 -31.94 -19.11
N GLY A 717 -52.35 -32.07 -20.41
CA GLY A 717 -53.40 -31.31 -21.08
C GLY A 717 -53.84 -31.88 -22.42
N THR A 718 -54.14 -33.20 -22.47
CA THR A 718 -55.24 -33.87 -23.21
C THR A 718 -54.86 -35.31 -23.60
N SER A 719 -55.45 -36.28 -22.90
CA SER A 719 -56.12 -37.46 -23.49
C SER A 719 -57.17 -37.95 -22.50
#